data_AF-U2R8Y9-F1
#
_entry.id   AF-U2R8Y9-F1
#
_cell.length_a   1.000
_cell.length_b   1.000
_cell.length_c   1.000
_cell.angle_alpha   90.00
_cell.angle_beta   90.00
_cell.angle_gamma   90.00
#
_symmetry.space_group_name_H-M   'P 1'
#
loop_
_entity.id
_entity.type
_entity.pdbx_description
1 polymer ?
#
loop_
_entity_poly.entity_id
_entity_poly.type
_entity_poly.pdbx_seq_one_letter_code
_entity_poly.pdbx_strand_id
1 'polypeptide(L)'
;MASGSDWAVTTSPGGYVVTLELDEPLPMVDDAPTLVVDGEPIGLATESADGLTLGVVTTDPAVANASSVTKGWSSGDDDKAAETPEAPATPAVPENTTLTKQLKSFAQLAAVEDPADLGSYAVTEAEYDFGDQAVPLAAIGGIRGELTGKMYLTNAAGARPTIVLLHGRHTSCSGTGANPLRWPCGPTQMNIRSYLGYEGTARALASRGYNVLSIAANSVNSNDNQLALDYGAQARGQLILDTLGMLAKATAGDAVAFDDITTATSTVPSTTTTRTLDEALVRATTRTDQPAAASGITAASLKGRFDLGHVGIMGHSRGGEGVVSAATLNQALAKPYGIESVLPLAPVDFGRMTLPDVPTAVFLPYCDGDVSNQQGQHFIDDSRHAFDDDVLRSAVWVMGANHNFFNTVWTPGLYPAATGDDWRTTDTTSTCATTDPTRMTAAQQYQVGVSYMTGFFRLTMGGETQFQSLFDGSVKPSTASTAYADVRTMATQPASKTSLVNDFTETSSLVRVSGGATAAVCTNLTGRTVPQSLPFCATTKASAQVPHWTPGSFAPNVPEFPVTRFLWTGASTTDPAVPSTGELRVTVPAKYRDVSRQSQLTLKTAPDEAVQNGTDFRITVVDGAGKTFAIAASAVNPLAVNRMPGGTNTTLNKVVLQQLTIPTSTITGIDLTDVREVRLTAAVGADGTGTGGVYLSDLAFDTPSVGTAVVQTRTSVNVAPTIVEEGNGPGSADVAVYLNRAEKSAVTAYVSVIGAAAGSVGVGIGMEKVAFAPGETCKAVTVPTLGNTAASASPSTAFKVSVTNSTNAVMGASAFANLTVREDDGVTGAAPALAPVGAQGDVCAELAAATNPVPLETSAEDVAPGDSFTLRATGYRAGETVAFRYGATDLGTAVAEADGTASVVVPVAEDADLGPADARATGSGSGRTATVSVSVLAPTETTVTVSPAKPTAGQKVTFTATVTGRDTAGTIAFLDGGEPASAPTAKASALVAVAAAAAAPTVLGEVEIVDGVATLTLPGGLAAGDHAITASFARTATASASTSDPITVTVVPAASTGGSGTDGAGSVGSGAGTGSASTGADALAETGSAIGLWLLAGVTVLLAGAGLLAVSRRRRIAE
;
A
#
# COMPACT_ATOMS: atom_id res chain seq x y z
N MET A 1 -36.63 -16.56 -4.96
CA MET A 1 -36.12 -15.18 -4.87
C MET A 1 -36.78 -14.35 -5.95
N ALA A 2 -36.77 -13.03 -5.82
CA ALA A 2 -37.28 -12.11 -6.84
C ALA A 2 -36.38 -12.07 -8.09
N SER A 3 -36.95 -11.72 -9.23
CA SER A 3 -36.27 -11.56 -10.52
C SER A 3 -37.12 -10.73 -11.48
N GLY A 4 -36.48 -9.86 -12.25
CA GLY A 4 -37.07 -9.12 -13.37
C GLY A 4 -36.85 -9.79 -14.72
N SER A 5 -36.85 -8.97 -15.78
CA SER A 5 -36.42 -9.34 -17.14
C SER A 5 -34.91 -9.33 -17.33
N ASP A 6 -34.25 -8.56 -16.46
CA ASP A 6 -32.94 -7.92 -16.61
C ASP A 6 -32.17 -7.93 -15.28
N TRP A 7 -32.77 -8.42 -14.20
CA TRP A 7 -32.15 -8.54 -12.89
C TRP A 7 -32.60 -9.80 -12.15
N ALA A 8 -31.77 -10.29 -11.24
CA ALA A 8 -32.04 -11.46 -10.44
C ALA A 8 -31.52 -11.30 -9.01
N VAL A 9 -32.19 -11.96 -8.06
CA VAL A 9 -31.70 -12.12 -6.69
C VAL A 9 -31.45 -13.61 -6.45
N THR A 10 -30.28 -13.94 -5.91
CA THR A 10 -29.88 -15.33 -5.63
C THR A 10 -29.39 -15.47 -4.19
N THR A 11 -29.56 -16.66 -3.62
CA THR A 11 -29.02 -17.01 -2.29
C THR A 11 -27.56 -17.45 -2.41
N SER A 12 -26.75 -16.92 -1.51
CA SER A 12 -25.30 -17.11 -1.45
C SER A 12 -24.89 -17.16 0.03
N PRO A 13 -23.80 -17.85 0.41
CA PRO A 13 -23.45 -18.03 1.81
C PRO A 13 -23.51 -16.77 2.66
N GLY A 14 -24.30 -16.79 3.73
CA GLY A 14 -24.49 -15.65 4.63
C GLY A 14 -25.35 -14.48 4.11
N GLY A 15 -26.02 -14.59 2.95
CA GLY A 15 -26.88 -13.52 2.42
C GLY A 15 -27.41 -13.70 0.99
N TYR A 16 -27.37 -12.63 0.21
CA TYR A 16 -27.91 -12.55 -1.14
C TYR A 16 -26.91 -11.91 -2.11
N VAL A 17 -26.95 -12.34 -3.36
CA VAL A 17 -26.34 -11.62 -4.48
C VAL A 17 -27.46 -11.08 -5.36
N VAL A 18 -27.47 -9.77 -5.54
CA VAL A 18 -28.34 -9.04 -6.46
C VAL A 18 -27.54 -8.73 -7.72
N THR A 19 -28.03 -9.16 -8.89
CA THR A 19 -27.40 -8.89 -10.19
C THR A 19 -28.34 -8.12 -11.10
N LEU A 20 -27.81 -7.12 -11.81
CA LEU A 20 -28.48 -6.37 -12.88
C LEU A 20 -27.67 -6.51 -14.17
N GLU A 21 -28.27 -7.04 -15.22
CA GLU A 21 -27.75 -7.04 -16.59
C GLU A 21 -27.93 -5.64 -17.19
N LEU A 22 -26.99 -5.22 -18.05
CA LEU A 22 -26.99 -3.90 -18.70
C LEU A 22 -27.05 -4.06 -20.23
N ASP A 23 -27.87 -3.24 -20.89
CA ASP A 23 -27.92 -3.15 -22.37
C ASP A 23 -26.57 -2.70 -22.98
N GLU A 24 -25.79 -1.92 -22.24
CA GLU A 24 -24.46 -1.43 -22.62
C GLU A 24 -23.55 -1.25 -21.38
N PRO A 25 -22.21 -1.30 -21.52
CA PRO A 25 -21.30 -1.11 -20.40
C PRO A 25 -21.42 0.28 -19.76
N LEU A 26 -21.11 0.38 -18.46
CA LEU A 26 -21.09 1.67 -17.76
C LEU A 26 -20.07 2.66 -18.38
N PRO A 27 -20.37 3.98 -18.36
CA PRO A 27 -19.39 5.00 -18.73
C PRO A 27 -18.19 4.99 -17.77
N MET A 28 -17.01 5.30 -18.30
CA MET A 28 -15.78 5.38 -17.50
C MET A 28 -15.68 6.74 -16.82
N VAL A 29 -16.29 6.82 -15.63
CA VAL A 29 -16.28 7.95 -14.69
C VAL A 29 -15.53 7.55 -13.41
N ASP A 30 -15.09 8.52 -12.60
CA ASP A 30 -14.40 8.26 -11.34
C ASP A 30 -15.36 7.84 -10.20
N ASP A 31 -16.63 8.25 -10.20
CA ASP A 31 -17.64 7.81 -9.23
C ASP A 31 -17.83 6.27 -9.25
N ALA A 32 -18.16 5.69 -8.09
CA ALA A 32 -18.37 4.26 -7.94
C ALA A 32 -19.84 3.88 -8.23
N PRO A 33 -20.09 2.81 -9.02
CA PRO A 33 -21.45 2.37 -9.30
C PRO A 33 -22.10 1.73 -8.07
N THR A 34 -23.43 1.84 -7.98
CA THR A 34 -24.26 1.20 -6.96
C THR A 34 -25.41 0.43 -7.61
N LEU A 35 -26.06 -0.46 -6.85
CA LEU A 35 -27.42 -0.91 -7.16
C LEU A 35 -28.42 -0.27 -6.20
N VAL A 36 -29.59 0.05 -6.74
CA VAL A 36 -30.75 0.61 -6.06
C VAL A 36 -31.88 -0.40 -6.16
N VAL A 37 -32.50 -0.77 -5.04
CA VAL A 37 -33.62 -1.72 -4.96
C VAL A 37 -34.83 -1.00 -4.41
N ASP A 38 -35.95 -1.04 -5.15
CA ASP A 38 -37.22 -0.39 -4.80
C ASP A 38 -37.12 1.12 -4.43
N GLY A 39 -36.02 1.78 -4.83
CA GLY A 39 -35.71 3.19 -4.57
C GLY A 39 -34.56 3.44 -3.60
N GLU A 40 -34.08 2.43 -2.86
CA GLU A 40 -33.02 2.58 -1.85
C GLU A 40 -31.69 1.96 -2.32
N PRO A 41 -30.54 2.66 -2.23
CA PRO A 41 -29.22 2.11 -2.57
C PRO A 41 -28.79 0.98 -1.63
N ILE A 42 -28.54 -0.23 -2.16
CA ILE A 42 -28.18 -1.42 -1.36
C ILE A 42 -26.67 -1.64 -1.19
N GLY A 43 -25.83 -0.89 -1.92
CA GLY A 43 -24.38 -0.96 -1.82
C GLY A 43 -23.64 -0.66 -3.12
N LEU A 44 -22.31 -0.62 -3.01
CA LEU A 44 -21.39 -0.48 -4.14
C LEU A 44 -21.40 -1.74 -4.99
N ALA A 45 -21.55 -1.58 -6.31
CA ALA A 45 -21.56 -2.67 -7.27
C ALA A 45 -20.14 -3.06 -7.72
N THR A 46 -19.96 -4.34 -8.02
CA THR A 46 -18.82 -4.85 -8.78
C THR A 46 -19.26 -5.08 -10.22
N GLU A 47 -18.53 -4.54 -11.18
CA GLU A 47 -18.72 -4.81 -12.61
C GLU A 47 -18.24 -6.22 -12.99
N SER A 48 -18.94 -6.89 -13.89
CA SER A 48 -18.44 -8.08 -14.61
C SER A 48 -17.23 -7.75 -15.50
N ALA A 49 -16.48 -8.78 -15.91
CA ALA A 49 -15.31 -8.61 -16.77
C ALA A 49 -15.65 -7.93 -18.12
N ASP A 50 -16.78 -8.27 -18.73
CA ASP A 50 -17.32 -7.64 -19.94
C ASP A 50 -18.01 -6.29 -19.71
N GLY A 51 -18.35 -5.95 -18.45
CA GLY A 51 -19.01 -4.71 -18.05
C GLY A 51 -20.52 -4.69 -18.26
N LEU A 52 -21.12 -5.82 -18.68
CA LEU A 52 -22.56 -5.95 -18.97
C LEU A 52 -23.39 -6.46 -17.77
N THR A 53 -22.79 -6.59 -16.59
CA THR A 53 -23.51 -6.96 -15.36
C THR A 53 -22.93 -6.24 -14.15
N LEU A 54 -23.82 -5.77 -13.26
CA LEU A 54 -23.49 -5.25 -11.95
C LEU A 54 -23.94 -6.24 -10.87
N GLY A 55 -23.05 -6.59 -9.95
CA GLY A 55 -23.35 -7.44 -8.80
C GLY A 55 -23.15 -6.72 -7.47
N VAL A 56 -24.12 -6.82 -6.56
CA VAL A 56 -23.99 -6.42 -5.15
C VAL A 56 -24.22 -7.63 -4.25
N VAL A 57 -23.26 -7.87 -3.35
CA VAL A 57 -23.44 -8.74 -2.18
C VAL A 57 -24.16 -7.94 -1.10
N THR A 58 -25.29 -8.43 -0.60
CA THR A 58 -26.04 -7.79 0.48
C THR A 58 -26.65 -8.80 1.44
N THR A 59 -26.87 -8.36 2.66
CA THR A 59 -27.49 -9.13 3.75
C THR A 59 -28.90 -8.67 4.10
N ASP A 60 -29.46 -7.74 3.31
CA ASP A 60 -30.83 -7.28 3.50
C ASP A 60 -31.84 -8.33 2.99
N PRO A 61 -32.68 -8.94 3.85
CA PRO A 61 -33.72 -9.87 3.42
C PRO A 61 -34.86 -9.20 2.63
N ALA A 62 -34.95 -7.87 2.58
CA ALA A 62 -35.93 -7.18 1.75
C ALA A 62 -35.73 -7.49 0.25
N VAL A 63 -34.48 -7.57 -0.23
CA VAL A 63 -34.19 -7.78 -1.66
C VAL A 63 -34.71 -9.12 -2.19
N ALA A 64 -34.91 -10.11 -1.32
CA ALA A 64 -35.54 -11.39 -1.68
C ALA A 64 -36.97 -11.22 -2.24
N ASN A 65 -37.61 -10.07 -1.99
CA ASN A 65 -38.95 -9.69 -2.43
C ASN A 65 -38.96 -8.42 -3.30
N ALA A 66 -37.81 -8.00 -3.85
CA ALA A 66 -37.66 -6.79 -4.65
C ALA A 66 -38.71 -6.67 -5.78
N SER A 67 -39.16 -5.45 -6.08
CA SER A 67 -40.04 -5.16 -7.23
C SER A 67 -39.31 -4.49 -8.41
N SER A 68 -38.23 -3.76 -8.14
CA SER A 68 -37.30 -3.22 -9.14
C SER A 68 -35.86 -3.20 -8.63
N VAL A 69 -34.92 -3.35 -9.57
CA VAL A 69 -33.49 -3.12 -9.36
C VAL A 69 -32.99 -2.21 -10.48
N THR A 70 -32.22 -1.16 -10.15
CA THR A 70 -31.61 -0.25 -11.12
C THR A 70 -30.17 0.09 -10.72
N LYS A 71 -29.37 0.59 -11.66
CA LYS A 71 -28.06 1.19 -11.37
C LYS A 71 -28.21 2.51 -10.61
N GLY A 72 -27.15 2.93 -9.93
CA GLY A 72 -26.95 4.27 -9.37
C GLY A 72 -25.46 4.60 -9.22
N TRP A 73 -25.13 5.71 -8.55
CA TRP A 73 -23.77 6.17 -8.30
C TRP A 73 -23.55 6.59 -6.83
N SER A 74 -22.30 6.54 -6.35
CA SER A 74 -21.99 6.75 -4.92
C SER A 74 -22.09 8.21 -4.46
N SER A 75 -22.02 9.19 -5.36
CA SER A 75 -22.39 10.59 -5.05
C SER A 75 -23.89 10.76 -4.71
N GLY A 76 -24.74 9.83 -5.13
CA GLY A 76 -26.20 9.98 -5.16
C GLY A 76 -26.76 10.72 -6.39
N ASP A 77 -25.99 10.83 -7.48
CA ASP A 77 -26.52 11.25 -8.79
C ASP A 77 -27.18 10.07 -9.53
N ASP A 78 -28.29 10.32 -10.24
CA ASP A 78 -28.97 9.32 -11.07
C ASP A 78 -28.23 9.06 -12.41
N ASP A 79 -27.67 10.12 -12.99
CA ASP A 79 -27.03 10.16 -14.31
C ASP A 79 -25.67 10.86 -14.24
N LYS A 80 -24.72 10.40 -15.07
CA LYS A 80 -23.39 11.00 -15.28
C LYS A 80 -23.16 11.29 -16.76
N ALA A 81 -22.42 12.35 -17.08
CA ALA A 81 -22.04 12.65 -18.46
C ALA A 81 -20.87 11.76 -18.90
N ALA A 82 -21.03 11.04 -20.01
CA ALA A 82 -19.98 10.18 -20.57
C ALA A 82 -19.05 10.96 -21.51
N GLU A 83 -17.77 10.59 -21.53
CA GLU A 83 -16.80 11.07 -22.53
C GLU A 83 -17.22 10.61 -23.94
N THR A 84 -17.39 11.55 -24.89
CA THR A 84 -17.88 11.19 -26.23
C THR A 84 -16.73 10.79 -27.18
N PRO A 85 -16.92 9.79 -28.06
CA PRO A 85 -15.89 9.39 -29.03
C PRO A 85 -15.50 10.50 -30.00
N GLU A 86 -16.46 11.33 -30.42
CA GLU A 86 -16.24 12.55 -31.21
C GLU A 86 -16.17 13.78 -30.29
N ALA A 87 -15.28 14.73 -30.62
CA ALA A 87 -15.13 15.97 -29.87
C ALA A 87 -16.13 17.06 -30.33
N PRO A 88 -17.07 17.54 -29.49
CA PRO A 88 -17.99 18.60 -29.85
C PRO A 88 -17.27 19.97 -29.94
N ALA A 89 -17.70 20.81 -30.88
CA ALA A 89 -17.10 22.13 -31.10
C ALA A 89 -17.58 23.17 -30.07
N THR A 90 -16.65 23.72 -29.29
CA THR A 90 -16.94 24.66 -28.19
C THR A 90 -17.40 26.04 -28.69
N PRO A 91 -18.60 26.53 -28.31
CA PRO A 91 -18.99 27.92 -28.56
C PRO A 91 -18.28 28.89 -27.59
N ALA A 92 -18.08 30.13 -28.02
CA ALA A 92 -17.44 31.16 -27.17
C ALA A 92 -18.44 31.77 -26.16
N VAL A 93 -18.06 31.80 -24.87
CA VAL A 93 -18.86 32.34 -23.77
C VAL A 93 -18.54 33.83 -23.53
N PRO A 94 -19.54 34.73 -23.35
CA PRO A 94 -19.31 36.16 -23.06
C PRO A 94 -18.79 36.47 -21.64
N GLU A 95 -18.14 37.62 -21.46
CA GLU A 95 -17.57 38.06 -20.17
C GLU A 95 -18.58 38.30 -19.04
N ASN A 96 -18.22 37.89 -17.82
CA ASN A 96 -19.09 37.96 -16.65
C ASN A 96 -19.07 39.31 -15.91
N THR A 97 -20.05 40.16 -16.18
CA THR A 97 -20.23 41.43 -15.46
C THR A 97 -20.94 41.33 -14.10
N THR A 98 -21.46 40.15 -13.71
CA THR A 98 -22.18 39.91 -12.44
C THR A 98 -21.26 39.37 -11.35
N LEU A 99 -20.47 38.31 -11.63
CA LEU A 99 -19.38 37.85 -10.75
C LEU A 99 -18.41 39.00 -10.48
N THR A 100 -18.07 39.78 -11.51
CA THR A 100 -17.27 41.00 -11.38
C THR A 100 -17.84 42.01 -10.37
N LYS A 101 -19.16 42.04 -10.10
CA LYS A 101 -19.76 42.90 -9.05
C LYS A 101 -19.63 42.26 -7.66
N GLN A 102 -19.90 40.96 -7.54
CA GLN A 102 -19.78 40.22 -6.28
C GLN A 102 -18.31 40.14 -5.79
N LEU A 103 -17.36 39.94 -6.71
CA LEU A 103 -15.93 39.97 -6.41
C LEU A 103 -15.43 41.38 -6.03
N LYS A 104 -16.03 42.44 -6.58
CA LYS A 104 -15.69 43.84 -6.24
C LYS A 104 -16.16 44.30 -4.86
N SER A 105 -16.96 43.51 -4.14
CA SER A 105 -17.25 43.77 -2.70
C SER A 105 -16.17 43.23 -1.76
N PHE A 106 -15.17 42.47 -2.23
CA PHE A 106 -14.04 42.02 -1.42
C PHE A 106 -12.88 43.01 -1.54
N ALA A 107 -12.22 43.30 -0.41
CA ALA A 107 -10.96 44.01 -0.39
C ALA A 107 -9.81 43.08 -0.84
N GLN A 108 -9.69 42.87 -2.15
CA GLN A 108 -8.61 42.09 -2.75
C GLN A 108 -7.25 42.77 -2.48
N LEU A 109 -6.28 42.05 -1.92
CA LEU A 109 -4.88 42.50 -1.94
C LEU A 109 -4.35 42.49 -3.39
N ALA A 110 -3.22 43.16 -3.64
CA ALA A 110 -2.57 43.08 -4.94
C ALA A 110 -2.26 41.59 -5.27
N ALA A 111 -2.68 41.15 -6.46
CA ALA A 111 -2.43 39.79 -6.92
C ALA A 111 -0.93 39.49 -7.02
N VAL A 112 -0.54 38.25 -6.74
CA VAL A 112 0.87 37.81 -6.77
C VAL A 112 1.36 37.61 -8.22
N GLU A 113 2.69 37.59 -8.42
CA GLU A 113 3.34 37.05 -9.65
C GLU A 113 2.68 35.72 -10.03
N ASP A 114 2.54 35.41 -11.31
CA ASP A 114 1.98 34.11 -11.63
C ASP A 114 3.01 33.01 -11.35
N PRO A 115 2.73 32.04 -10.47
CA PRO A 115 3.62 30.91 -10.29
C PRO A 115 3.86 30.13 -11.58
N ALA A 116 2.93 30.19 -12.56
CA ALA A 116 3.08 29.60 -13.89
C ALA A 116 4.12 30.31 -14.79
N ASP A 117 4.53 31.54 -14.48
CA ASP A 117 5.47 32.30 -15.31
C ASP A 117 6.80 31.55 -15.44
N LEU A 118 7.22 31.28 -16.67
CA LEU A 118 8.39 30.44 -16.96
C LEU A 118 9.69 31.00 -16.36
N GLY A 119 10.48 30.12 -15.78
CA GLY A 119 11.80 30.44 -15.23
C GLY A 119 12.91 30.51 -16.28
N SER A 120 14.14 30.71 -15.80
CA SER A 120 15.33 30.90 -16.63
C SER A 120 15.97 29.60 -17.16
N TYR A 121 15.52 28.42 -16.71
CA TYR A 121 16.07 27.14 -17.16
C TYR A 121 15.34 26.63 -18.40
N ALA A 122 16.10 26.07 -19.34
CA ALA A 122 15.54 25.37 -20.49
C ALA A 122 15.02 23.99 -20.07
N VAL A 123 13.89 23.58 -20.64
CA VAL A 123 13.27 22.27 -20.40
C VAL A 123 13.56 21.36 -21.58
N THR A 124 13.99 20.13 -21.30
CA THR A 124 14.08 19.04 -22.28
C THR A 124 12.97 18.04 -21.98
N GLU A 125 12.08 17.83 -22.95
CA GLU A 125 10.95 16.90 -22.82
C GLU A 125 11.33 15.55 -23.43
N ALA A 126 11.08 14.45 -22.70
CA ALA A 126 11.41 13.10 -23.13
C ALA A 126 10.35 12.10 -22.67
N GLU A 127 9.89 11.25 -23.58
CA GLU A 127 8.89 10.23 -23.29
C GLU A 127 9.50 8.84 -23.24
N TYR A 128 9.02 8.00 -22.34
CA TYR A 128 9.45 6.62 -22.20
C TYR A 128 8.24 5.69 -22.21
N ASP A 129 8.38 4.55 -22.85
CA ASP A 129 7.37 3.51 -22.98
C ASP A 129 8.03 2.15 -22.79
N PHE A 130 8.03 1.62 -21.56
CA PHE A 130 8.58 0.29 -21.31
C PHE A 130 7.70 -0.82 -21.88
N GLY A 131 6.41 -0.55 -22.06
CA GLY A 131 5.41 -1.50 -22.52
C GLY A 131 4.15 -1.49 -21.69
N ASP A 132 3.08 -2.03 -22.27
CA ASP A 132 1.72 -1.94 -21.75
C ASP A 132 1.44 -2.91 -20.59
N GLN A 133 2.34 -3.90 -20.39
CA GLN A 133 2.32 -4.87 -19.30
C GLN A 133 3.71 -5.00 -18.62
N ALA A 134 4.39 -3.86 -18.42
CA ALA A 134 5.77 -3.75 -17.92
C ALA A 134 5.95 -3.95 -16.40
N VAL A 135 4.93 -3.68 -15.57
CA VAL A 135 5.00 -3.78 -14.09
C VAL A 135 3.83 -4.57 -13.50
N PRO A 136 4.03 -5.37 -12.44
CA PRO A 136 2.91 -5.98 -11.71
C PRO A 136 2.19 -4.93 -10.87
N LEU A 137 0.87 -4.83 -10.98
CA LEU A 137 0.10 -3.83 -10.24
C LEU A 137 -0.35 -4.37 -8.87
N ALA A 138 -0.18 -3.56 -7.82
CA ALA A 138 -0.56 -3.93 -6.46
C ALA A 138 -2.08 -3.97 -6.25
N ALA A 139 -2.56 -4.96 -5.48
CA ALA A 139 -3.95 -5.10 -5.01
C ALA A 139 -5.07 -5.14 -6.09
N ILE A 140 -4.74 -5.33 -7.37
CA ILE A 140 -5.69 -5.30 -8.50
C ILE A 140 -5.60 -6.61 -9.32
N GLY A 141 -6.25 -7.67 -8.83
CA GLY A 141 -6.42 -8.96 -9.55
C GLY A 141 -5.15 -9.72 -9.98
N GLY A 142 -3.95 -9.26 -9.60
CA GLY A 142 -2.68 -9.84 -10.04
C GLY A 142 -2.27 -9.47 -11.49
N ILE A 143 -2.89 -8.46 -12.09
CA ILE A 143 -2.60 -8.04 -13.47
C ILE A 143 -1.27 -7.27 -13.59
N ARG A 144 -0.83 -7.05 -14.83
CA ARG A 144 0.29 -6.16 -15.16
C ARG A 144 -0.21 -4.91 -15.88
N GLY A 145 0.42 -3.78 -15.58
CA GLY A 145 0.16 -2.49 -16.20
C GLY A 145 1.40 -1.88 -16.83
N GLU A 146 1.21 -0.71 -17.44
CA GLU A 146 2.26 0.00 -18.13
C GLU A 146 3.22 0.71 -17.17
N LEU A 147 4.45 0.95 -17.64
CA LEU A 147 5.34 1.93 -17.03
C LEU A 147 5.75 2.92 -18.12
N THR A 148 4.88 3.90 -18.34
CA THR A 148 4.92 4.80 -19.50
C THR A 148 4.61 6.22 -19.05
N GLY A 149 5.30 7.21 -19.61
CA GLY A 149 5.15 8.60 -19.19
C GLY A 149 6.07 9.59 -19.88
N LYS A 150 6.05 10.82 -19.37
CA LYS A 150 6.81 11.95 -19.92
C LYS A 150 7.59 12.69 -18.84
N MET A 151 8.90 12.79 -19.04
CA MET A 151 9.84 13.59 -18.27
C MET A 151 9.94 15.00 -18.83
N TYR A 152 9.92 16.00 -17.94
CA TYR A 152 10.21 17.40 -18.19
C TYR A 152 11.46 17.74 -17.38
N LEU A 153 12.61 17.67 -18.05
CA LEU A 153 13.92 17.74 -17.41
C LEU A 153 14.48 19.15 -17.51
N THR A 154 14.84 19.74 -16.37
CA THR A 154 15.51 21.04 -16.35
C THR A 154 16.96 20.93 -16.82
N ASN A 155 17.51 22.03 -17.35
CA ASN A 155 18.95 22.18 -17.60
C ASN A 155 19.72 22.78 -16.41
N ALA A 156 19.07 22.98 -15.26
CA ALA A 156 19.74 23.28 -14.00
C ALA A 156 20.75 22.18 -13.62
N ALA A 157 21.89 22.56 -13.05
CA ALA A 157 22.96 21.62 -12.72
C ALA A 157 22.70 20.84 -11.41
N GLY A 158 23.23 19.62 -11.36
CA GLY A 158 23.15 18.72 -10.20
C GLY A 158 21.82 17.96 -10.10
N ALA A 159 21.64 17.27 -8.98
CA ALA A 159 20.36 16.65 -8.64
C ALA A 159 19.33 17.75 -8.31
N ARG A 160 18.09 17.55 -8.76
CA ARG A 160 17.00 18.53 -8.66
C ARG A 160 15.77 17.89 -8.01
N PRO A 161 14.99 18.62 -7.19
CA PRO A 161 13.75 18.11 -6.61
C PRO A 161 12.81 17.55 -7.68
N THR A 162 12.18 16.42 -7.36
CA THR A 162 11.43 15.59 -8.30
C THR A 162 9.94 15.72 -8.05
N ILE A 163 9.12 15.90 -9.09
CA ILE A 163 7.66 15.98 -8.95
C ILE A 163 7.01 14.91 -9.83
N VAL A 164 6.06 14.16 -9.30
CA VAL A 164 5.28 13.14 -10.06
C VAL A 164 3.82 13.58 -10.18
N LEU A 165 3.30 13.58 -11.40
CA LEU A 165 1.93 13.93 -11.75
C LEU A 165 1.19 12.66 -12.23
N LEU A 166 0.00 12.41 -11.70
CA LEU A 166 -0.84 11.24 -12.00
C LEU A 166 -2.29 11.67 -12.31
N HIS A 167 -2.94 10.98 -13.25
CA HIS A 167 -4.31 11.27 -13.69
C HIS A 167 -5.38 10.41 -12.98
N GLY A 168 -6.65 10.77 -13.17
CA GLY A 168 -7.85 10.09 -12.65
C GLY A 168 -8.35 8.95 -13.55
N ARG A 169 -9.55 8.42 -13.26
CA ARG A 169 -10.18 7.35 -14.02
C ARG A 169 -10.99 7.90 -15.19
N HIS A 170 -10.32 7.93 -16.32
CA HIS A 170 -10.86 8.31 -17.62
C HIS A 170 -10.64 7.20 -18.65
N THR A 171 -11.33 7.28 -19.78
CA THR A 171 -11.22 6.33 -20.89
C THR A 171 -9.77 6.11 -21.30
N SER A 172 -9.35 4.85 -21.36
CA SER A 172 -7.96 4.44 -21.63
C SER A 172 -7.67 4.16 -23.11
N CYS A 173 -8.70 3.76 -23.87
CA CYS A 173 -8.62 3.38 -25.28
C CYS A 173 -9.83 3.96 -26.03
N SER A 174 -9.64 4.59 -27.18
CA SER A 174 -10.74 5.14 -27.99
C SER A 174 -10.68 4.69 -29.45
N GLY A 175 -11.81 4.26 -30.00
CA GLY A 175 -11.90 3.70 -31.35
C GLY A 175 -13.00 2.65 -31.43
N THR A 176 -13.11 1.97 -32.57
CA THR A 176 -14.17 0.98 -32.82
C THR A 176 -13.69 -0.45 -32.58
N GLY A 177 -14.64 -1.35 -32.27
CA GLY A 177 -14.38 -2.75 -31.93
C GLY A 177 -14.36 -2.99 -30.42
N ALA A 178 -14.87 -4.15 -30.02
CA ALA A 178 -14.87 -4.57 -28.61
C ALA A 178 -13.48 -5.03 -28.18
N ASN A 179 -13.05 -4.63 -26.98
CA ASN A 179 -11.80 -5.08 -26.36
C ASN A 179 -12.11 -5.83 -25.04
N PRO A 180 -12.21 -7.17 -25.05
CA PRO A 180 -12.54 -7.95 -23.86
C PRO A 180 -11.42 -7.99 -22.81
N LEU A 181 -10.20 -7.52 -23.15
CA LEU A 181 -9.11 -7.35 -22.18
C LEU A 181 -9.17 -5.99 -21.47
N ARG A 182 -9.95 -5.03 -21.99
CA ARG A 182 -10.01 -3.60 -21.64
C ARG A 182 -8.68 -2.85 -21.86
N TRP A 183 -7.57 -3.39 -21.38
CA TRP A 183 -6.19 -2.95 -21.61
C TRP A 183 -5.25 -4.16 -21.83
N PRO A 184 -4.23 -4.11 -22.72
CA PRO A 184 -3.89 -3.02 -23.64
C PRO A 184 -4.98 -2.76 -24.70
N CYS A 185 -4.88 -1.63 -25.41
CA CYS A 185 -5.86 -1.27 -26.43
C CYS A 185 -5.87 -2.24 -27.63
N GLY A 186 -7.05 -2.49 -28.19
CA GLY A 186 -7.20 -3.33 -29.38
C GLY A 186 -6.56 -2.70 -30.64
N PRO A 187 -6.27 -3.49 -31.69
CA PRO A 187 -5.53 -3.02 -32.88
C PRO A 187 -6.28 -1.98 -33.74
N THR A 188 -7.55 -1.72 -33.43
CA THR A 188 -8.41 -0.68 -34.05
C THR A 188 -8.67 0.51 -33.12
N GLN A 189 -8.05 0.54 -31.94
CA GLN A 189 -8.20 1.57 -30.92
C GLN A 189 -6.92 2.39 -30.77
N MET A 190 -7.09 3.69 -30.51
CA MET A 190 -6.05 4.62 -30.11
C MET A 190 -5.80 4.50 -28.60
N ASN A 191 -4.54 4.35 -28.21
CA ASN A 191 -4.09 4.49 -26.83
C ASN A 191 -4.21 5.96 -26.40
N ILE A 192 -4.90 6.25 -25.30
CA ILE A 192 -5.03 7.61 -24.80
C ILE A 192 -3.79 7.94 -23.95
N ARG A 193 -3.01 8.91 -24.42
CA ARG A 193 -1.75 9.36 -23.80
C ARG A 193 -2.03 10.30 -22.62
N SER A 194 -2.75 9.76 -21.65
CA SER A 194 -3.22 10.33 -20.38
C SER A 194 -2.20 11.21 -19.65
N TYR A 195 -0.94 10.78 -19.62
CA TYR A 195 0.19 11.48 -19.02
C TYR A 195 0.54 12.84 -19.68
N LEU A 196 -0.04 13.19 -20.84
CA LEU A 196 0.10 14.52 -21.43
C LEU A 196 -0.76 15.60 -20.75
N GLY A 197 -1.61 15.25 -19.78
CA GLY A 197 -2.64 16.14 -19.29
C GLY A 197 -2.18 17.46 -18.67
N TYR A 198 -1.06 17.46 -17.97
CA TYR A 198 -0.63 18.54 -17.09
C TYR A 198 0.66 19.25 -17.55
N GLU A 199 0.91 19.28 -18.87
CA GLU A 199 2.18 19.79 -19.42
C GLU A 199 2.50 21.24 -19.00
N GLY A 200 1.49 22.09 -18.82
CA GLY A 200 1.67 23.49 -18.41
C GLY A 200 2.34 23.58 -17.04
N THR A 201 1.80 22.86 -16.05
CA THR A 201 2.36 22.72 -14.70
C THR A 201 3.78 22.16 -14.77
N ALA A 202 3.98 21.09 -15.55
CA ALA A 202 5.27 20.41 -15.66
C ALA A 202 6.35 21.29 -16.31
N ARG A 203 6.02 22.05 -17.36
CA ARG A 203 6.91 23.02 -18.00
C ARG A 203 7.25 24.20 -17.09
N ALA A 204 6.25 24.77 -16.41
CA ALA A 204 6.46 25.88 -15.48
C ALA A 204 7.44 25.49 -14.35
N LEU A 205 7.20 24.35 -13.70
CA LEU A 205 8.10 23.78 -12.69
C LEU A 205 9.49 23.46 -13.27
N ALA A 206 9.60 22.74 -14.39
CA ALA A 206 10.91 22.40 -14.95
C ALA A 206 11.74 23.64 -15.35
N SER A 207 11.10 24.69 -15.86
CA SER A 207 11.76 25.98 -16.17
C SER A 207 12.23 26.76 -14.93
N ARG A 208 11.63 26.50 -13.76
CA ARG A 208 12.06 27.03 -12.45
C ARG A 208 13.06 26.12 -11.72
N GLY A 209 13.46 24.99 -12.32
CA GLY A 209 14.57 24.16 -11.85
C GLY A 209 14.18 22.87 -11.12
N TYR A 210 12.98 22.35 -11.35
CA TYR A 210 12.53 21.03 -10.89
C TYR A 210 12.75 19.98 -12.00
N ASN A 211 12.69 18.69 -11.68
CA ASN A 211 12.45 17.64 -12.68
C ASN A 211 11.04 17.09 -12.47
N VAL A 212 10.22 17.06 -13.52
CA VAL A 212 8.82 16.61 -13.40
C VAL A 212 8.61 15.37 -14.25
N LEU A 213 7.89 14.38 -13.72
CA LEU A 213 7.35 13.25 -14.45
C LEU A 213 5.84 13.32 -14.42
N SER A 214 5.22 13.03 -15.56
CA SER A 214 3.79 12.76 -15.67
C SER A 214 3.64 11.32 -16.17
N ILE A 215 2.84 10.50 -15.49
CA ILE A 215 2.80 9.04 -15.70
C ILE A 215 1.39 8.54 -16.06
N ALA A 216 1.35 7.42 -16.80
CA ALA A 216 0.12 6.73 -17.17
C ALA A 216 -0.33 5.73 -16.08
N ALA A 217 -1.63 5.47 -16.00
CA ALA A 217 -2.26 4.44 -15.16
C ALA A 217 -3.51 3.85 -15.85
N ASN A 218 -3.49 3.77 -17.18
CA ASN A 218 -4.56 3.29 -18.04
C ASN A 218 -4.92 1.82 -17.74
N SER A 219 -3.93 0.96 -17.45
CA SER A 219 -4.21 -0.42 -17.01
C SER A 219 -5.01 -0.45 -15.69
N VAL A 220 -4.75 0.50 -14.78
CA VAL A 220 -5.51 0.63 -13.52
C VAL A 220 -6.92 1.13 -13.79
N ASN A 221 -7.07 2.22 -14.56
CA ASN A 221 -8.38 2.78 -14.95
C ASN A 221 -9.31 1.75 -15.61
N SER A 222 -8.72 0.84 -16.39
CA SER A 222 -9.44 -0.18 -17.13
C SER A 222 -9.98 -1.32 -16.26
N ASN A 223 -9.47 -1.52 -15.04
CA ASN A 223 -9.65 -2.74 -14.24
C ASN A 223 -9.99 -2.50 -12.75
N ASP A 224 -10.03 -1.25 -12.29
CA ASP A 224 -10.10 -0.93 -10.86
C ASP A 224 -11.46 -1.22 -10.21
N ASN A 225 -12.58 -0.91 -10.87
CA ASN A 225 -13.93 -1.25 -10.41
C ASN A 225 -14.15 -2.78 -10.25
N GLN A 226 -13.45 -3.60 -11.03
CA GLN A 226 -13.64 -5.05 -11.11
C GLN A 226 -12.69 -5.82 -10.20
N LEU A 227 -11.41 -5.42 -10.16
CA LEU A 227 -10.33 -6.25 -9.63
C LEU A 227 -9.66 -5.70 -8.35
N ALA A 228 -9.97 -4.48 -7.94
CA ALA A 228 -9.39 -3.86 -6.74
C ALA A 228 -10.43 -3.69 -5.62
N LEU A 229 -10.06 -4.06 -4.39
CA LEU A 229 -10.95 -3.93 -3.23
C LEU A 229 -11.23 -2.45 -2.89
N ASP A 230 -10.21 -1.61 -3.06
CA ASP A 230 -10.14 -0.18 -2.79
C ASP A 230 -10.38 0.70 -4.03
N TYR A 231 -10.82 0.11 -5.15
CA TYR A 231 -10.91 0.76 -6.46
C TYR A 231 -9.59 1.40 -6.96
N GLY A 232 -8.46 0.79 -6.60
CA GLY A 232 -7.16 1.01 -7.23
C GLY A 232 -6.38 2.20 -6.68
N ALA A 233 -6.68 2.66 -5.47
CA ALA A 233 -5.89 3.66 -4.78
C ALA A 233 -4.46 3.14 -4.49
N GLN A 234 -4.34 1.92 -3.95
CA GLN A 234 -3.07 1.24 -3.69
C GLN A 234 -2.31 0.88 -4.98
N ALA A 235 -3.02 0.53 -6.06
CA ALA A 235 -2.41 0.29 -7.37
C ALA A 235 -1.73 1.57 -7.91
N ARG A 236 -2.43 2.70 -7.85
CA ARG A 236 -1.92 4.03 -8.21
C ARG A 236 -0.81 4.52 -7.28
N GLY A 237 -0.96 4.26 -5.98
CA GLY A 237 0.03 4.57 -4.95
C GLY A 237 1.36 3.83 -5.18
N GLN A 238 1.30 2.52 -5.42
CA GLN A 238 2.49 1.71 -5.72
C GLN A 238 3.15 2.11 -7.04
N LEU A 239 2.37 2.44 -8.09
CA LEU A 239 2.91 2.85 -9.39
C LEU A 239 3.77 4.14 -9.31
N ILE A 240 3.45 5.04 -8.38
CA ILE A 240 4.31 6.19 -8.03
C ILE A 240 5.60 5.72 -7.36
N LEU A 241 5.54 4.78 -6.40
CA LEU A 241 6.74 4.26 -5.72
C LEU A 241 7.65 3.45 -6.66
N ASP A 242 7.09 2.72 -7.62
CA ASP A 242 7.81 2.01 -8.68
C ASP A 242 8.47 3.00 -9.65
N THR A 243 7.79 4.10 -9.98
CA THR A 243 8.36 5.23 -10.73
C THR A 243 9.54 5.85 -9.97
N LEU A 244 9.41 6.12 -8.66
CA LEU A 244 10.53 6.61 -7.84
C LEU A 244 11.68 5.58 -7.78
N GLY A 245 11.39 4.28 -7.77
CA GLY A 245 12.39 3.21 -7.84
C GLY A 245 13.12 3.13 -9.19
N MET A 246 12.41 3.36 -10.30
CA MET A 246 12.99 3.54 -11.62
C MET A 246 13.95 4.74 -11.65
N LEU A 247 13.52 5.88 -11.08
CA LEU A 247 14.34 7.09 -10.99
C LEU A 247 15.54 6.92 -10.06
N ALA A 248 15.43 6.15 -8.99
CA ALA A 248 16.53 5.84 -8.08
C ALA A 248 17.67 5.10 -8.81
N LYS A 249 17.32 4.08 -9.62
CA LYS A 249 18.27 3.38 -10.50
C LYS A 249 18.86 4.34 -11.55
N ALA A 250 18.01 5.13 -12.24
CA ALA A 250 18.46 6.07 -13.27
C ALA A 250 19.41 7.15 -12.73
N THR A 251 19.14 7.71 -11.54
CA THR A 251 19.98 8.74 -10.92
C THR A 251 21.27 8.15 -10.35
N ALA A 252 21.26 6.90 -9.85
CA ALA A 252 22.48 6.16 -9.54
C ALA A 252 23.31 5.86 -10.80
N GLY A 253 22.66 5.73 -11.95
CA GLY A 253 23.26 5.27 -13.22
C GLY A 253 23.36 3.74 -13.29
N ASP A 254 22.48 3.04 -12.59
CA ASP A 254 22.30 1.59 -12.65
C ASP A 254 21.44 1.20 -13.87
N ALA A 255 21.46 -0.08 -14.23
CA ALA A 255 20.62 -0.60 -15.31
C ALA A 255 19.13 -0.50 -14.96
N VAL A 256 18.40 0.30 -15.74
CA VAL A 256 16.94 0.35 -15.72
C VAL A 256 16.41 -0.50 -16.88
N ALA A 257 15.72 -1.58 -16.55
CA ALA A 257 15.00 -2.42 -17.49
C ALA A 257 13.75 -3.04 -16.83
N PHE A 258 12.73 -3.30 -17.63
CA PHE A 258 11.46 -3.92 -17.23
C PHE A 258 10.99 -4.93 -18.28
N ASP A 259 10.25 -5.95 -17.83
CA ASP A 259 9.70 -7.00 -18.68
C ASP A 259 8.27 -6.69 -19.10
N ASP A 260 8.07 -6.37 -20.37
CA ASP A 260 6.74 -6.27 -20.99
C ASP A 260 6.26 -7.69 -21.35
N ILE A 261 5.31 -8.21 -20.58
CA ILE A 261 4.84 -9.60 -20.69
C ILE A 261 3.45 -9.61 -21.30
N THR A 262 3.34 -10.02 -22.56
CA THR A 262 2.03 -10.13 -23.21
C THR A 262 1.24 -11.27 -22.59
N THR A 263 -0.02 -11.01 -22.24
CA THR A 263 -0.94 -12.03 -21.71
C THR A 263 -1.20 -13.11 -22.76
N ALA A 264 -1.19 -14.39 -22.34
CA ALA A 264 -1.49 -15.50 -23.25
C ALA A 264 -3.00 -15.55 -23.59
N THR A 265 -3.33 -15.89 -24.84
CA THR A 265 -4.69 -16.19 -25.28
C THR A 265 -4.83 -17.69 -25.58
N SER A 266 -6.03 -18.15 -25.89
CA SER A 266 -6.29 -19.54 -26.33
C SER A 266 -5.59 -19.91 -27.65
N THR A 267 -4.99 -18.96 -28.37
CA THR A 267 -4.32 -19.16 -29.66
C THR A 267 -2.91 -18.57 -29.75
N VAL A 268 -2.47 -17.77 -28.77
CA VAL A 268 -1.16 -17.07 -28.77
C VAL A 268 -0.51 -17.20 -27.39
N PRO A 269 0.70 -17.76 -27.27
CA PRO A 269 1.40 -17.87 -25.99
C PRO A 269 1.88 -16.50 -25.47
N SER A 270 2.08 -16.41 -24.16
CA SER A 270 2.67 -15.21 -23.52
C SER A 270 4.09 -14.97 -24.00
N THR A 271 4.41 -13.74 -24.40
CA THR A 271 5.73 -13.34 -24.89
C THR A 271 6.31 -12.30 -23.95
N THR A 272 7.54 -12.53 -23.46
CA THR A 272 8.26 -11.56 -22.61
C THR A 272 9.25 -10.76 -23.45
N THR A 273 9.17 -9.43 -23.37
CA THR A 273 10.14 -8.51 -23.97
C THR A 273 10.73 -7.62 -22.88
N THR A 274 11.92 -7.96 -22.40
CA THR A 274 12.73 -7.05 -21.57
C THR A 274 13.09 -5.82 -22.39
N ARG A 275 12.86 -4.61 -21.86
CA ARG A 275 13.32 -3.34 -22.45
C ARG A 275 14.10 -2.53 -21.45
N THR A 276 15.27 -2.04 -21.86
CA THR A 276 16.05 -1.03 -21.15
C THR A 276 15.41 0.36 -21.29
N LEU A 277 15.81 1.31 -20.44
CA LEU A 277 15.32 2.70 -20.52
C LEU A 277 15.67 3.38 -21.85
N ASP A 278 16.83 3.09 -22.45
CA ASP A 278 17.17 3.61 -23.79
C ASP A 278 16.24 3.03 -24.88
N GLU A 279 15.87 1.75 -24.78
CA GLU A 279 14.88 1.15 -25.69
C GLU A 279 13.46 1.67 -25.45
N ALA A 280 13.09 1.98 -24.20
CA ALA A 280 11.81 2.59 -23.85
C ALA A 280 11.69 4.04 -24.35
N LEU A 281 12.78 4.82 -24.29
CA LEU A 281 12.91 6.16 -24.88
C LEU A 281 12.79 6.10 -26.42
N VAL A 282 13.40 5.10 -27.07
CA VAL A 282 13.24 4.87 -28.51
C VAL A 282 11.81 4.45 -28.85
N ARG A 283 11.21 3.47 -28.13
CA ARG A 283 9.85 2.97 -28.37
C ARG A 283 8.81 4.08 -28.41
N ALA A 284 8.88 5.04 -27.49
CA ALA A 284 7.97 6.20 -27.47
C ALA A 284 8.01 7.03 -28.77
N THR A 285 9.17 7.12 -29.43
CA THR A 285 9.34 7.83 -30.71
C THR A 285 8.99 6.99 -31.95
N THR A 286 9.02 5.65 -31.84
CA THR A 286 8.79 4.73 -32.96
C THR A 286 7.42 4.02 -32.93
N ARG A 287 6.58 4.27 -31.92
CA ARG A 287 5.22 3.74 -31.83
C ARG A 287 4.35 4.20 -33.01
N THR A 288 3.44 3.34 -33.46
CA THR A 288 2.60 3.58 -34.64
C THR A 288 1.48 4.60 -34.39
N ASP A 289 1.10 4.78 -33.13
CA ASP A 289 0.02 5.63 -32.65
C ASP A 289 0.58 6.85 -31.91
N GLN A 290 0.38 8.05 -32.47
CA GLN A 290 0.87 9.32 -31.90
C GLN A 290 2.37 9.28 -31.46
N PRO A 291 3.34 9.04 -32.36
CA PRO A 291 4.76 8.98 -32.00
C PRO A 291 5.27 10.26 -31.31
N ALA A 292 6.09 10.08 -30.28
CA ALA A 292 6.72 11.17 -29.54
C ALA A 292 7.86 11.84 -30.33
N ALA A 293 8.16 13.10 -29.99
CA ALA A 293 9.33 13.80 -30.53
C ALA A 293 10.64 13.25 -29.93
N ALA A 294 11.66 13.07 -30.76
CA ALA A 294 12.97 12.60 -30.31
C ALA A 294 13.68 13.66 -29.44
N SER A 295 14.01 13.31 -28.20
CA SER A 295 14.50 14.23 -27.18
C SER A 295 16.04 14.34 -27.07
N GLY A 296 16.76 13.33 -27.56
CA GLY A 296 18.21 13.17 -27.36
C GLY A 296 18.61 12.77 -25.93
N ILE A 297 17.65 12.50 -25.04
CA ILE A 297 17.90 11.93 -23.72
C ILE A 297 18.27 10.45 -23.84
N THR A 298 19.19 10.00 -23.00
CA THR A 298 19.57 8.60 -22.79
C THR A 298 19.59 8.27 -21.30
N ALA A 299 19.55 6.99 -20.93
CA ALA A 299 19.64 6.53 -19.55
C ALA A 299 20.92 7.06 -18.86
N ALA A 300 22.06 7.00 -19.57
CA ALA A 300 23.33 7.56 -19.09
C ALA A 300 23.27 9.08 -18.83
N SER A 301 22.43 9.82 -19.56
CA SER A 301 22.25 11.27 -19.38
C SER A 301 21.39 11.66 -18.15
N LEU A 302 20.77 10.68 -17.47
CA LEU A 302 19.93 10.89 -16.29
C LEU A 302 20.68 10.70 -14.95
N LYS A 303 21.89 10.15 -14.99
CA LYS A 303 22.73 9.93 -13.80
C LYS A 303 22.93 11.23 -13.03
N GLY A 304 22.56 11.24 -11.76
CA GLY A 304 22.66 12.37 -10.85
C GLY A 304 21.67 13.52 -11.10
N ARG A 305 20.60 13.33 -11.89
CA ARG A 305 19.59 14.39 -12.12
C ARG A 305 18.47 14.46 -11.08
N PHE A 306 18.03 13.33 -10.55
CA PHE A 306 16.87 13.28 -9.65
C PHE A 306 17.35 13.32 -8.20
N ASP A 307 16.87 14.32 -7.46
CA ASP A 307 16.85 14.30 -6.01
C ASP A 307 15.54 13.62 -5.58
N LEU A 308 15.67 12.54 -4.80
CA LEU A 308 14.55 11.76 -4.25
C LEU A 308 14.45 11.91 -2.72
N GLY A 309 15.25 12.81 -2.14
CA GLY A 309 15.06 13.35 -0.78
C GLY A 309 14.10 14.55 -0.74
N HIS A 310 13.77 15.12 -1.91
CA HIS A 310 12.81 16.21 -2.09
C HIS A 310 11.84 15.87 -3.22
N VAL A 311 10.66 15.33 -2.87
CA VAL A 311 9.66 14.79 -3.78
C VAL A 311 8.27 15.41 -3.55
N GLY A 312 7.66 15.91 -4.62
CA GLY A 312 6.26 16.36 -4.63
C GLY A 312 5.39 15.43 -5.48
N ILE A 313 4.12 15.25 -5.11
CA ILE A 313 3.18 14.40 -5.87
C ILE A 313 1.82 15.09 -6.07
N MET A 314 1.29 15.02 -7.28
CA MET A 314 -0.04 15.51 -7.66
C MET A 314 -0.84 14.39 -8.30
N GLY A 315 -2.10 14.24 -7.90
CA GLY A 315 -3.00 13.22 -8.43
C GLY A 315 -4.39 13.76 -8.69
N HIS A 316 -4.96 13.44 -9.85
CA HIS A 316 -6.34 13.79 -10.20
C HIS A 316 -7.32 12.68 -9.82
N SER A 317 -8.46 13.01 -9.20
CA SER A 317 -9.58 12.08 -8.94
C SER A 317 -9.21 10.78 -8.20
N ARG A 318 -9.39 9.57 -8.76
CA ARG A 318 -8.82 8.33 -8.18
C ARG A 318 -7.29 8.30 -8.12
N GLY A 319 -6.60 9.05 -8.99
CA GLY A 319 -5.18 9.37 -8.84
C GLY A 319 -4.91 10.31 -7.66
N GLY A 320 -5.88 11.14 -7.28
CA GLY A 320 -5.85 12.01 -6.10
C GLY A 320 -5.91 11.22 -4.79
N GLU A 321 -6.80 10.24 -4.68
CA GLU A 321 -6.72 9.23 -3.61
C GLU A 321 -5.43 8.40 -3.73
N GLY A 322 -5.01 8.09 -4.95
CA GLY A 322 -3.75 7.42 -5.26
C GLY A 322 -2.48 8.12 -4.76
N VAL A 323 -2.41 9.46 -4.74
CA VAL A 323 -1.26 10.18 -4.15
C VAL A 323 -1.29 10.19 -2.62
N VAL A 324 -2.48 10.20 -2.01
CA VAL A 324 -2.60 9.99 -0.56
C VAL A 324 -2.14 8.57 -0.20
N SER A 325 -2.54 7.57 -0.99
CA SER A 325 -2.05 6.19 -0.88
C SER A 325 -0.53 6.08 -1.09
N ALA A 326 0.04 6.78 -2.10
CA ALA A 326 1.48 6.81 -2.31
C ALA A 326 2.24 7.32 -1.07
N ALA A 327 1.73 8.38 -0.41
CA ALA A 327 2.33 8.94 0.78
C ALA A 327 2.25 8.00 2.00
N THR A 328 1.10 7.38 2.25
CA THR A 328 0.93 6.44 3.39
C THR A 328 1.71 5.13 3.17
N LEU A 329 1.72 4.58 1.96
CA LEU A 329 2.56 3.45 1.57
C LEU A 329 4.05 3.78 1.69
N ASN A 330 4.48 4.96 1.25
CA ASN A 330 5.86 5.44 1.41
C ASN A 330 6.27 5.53 2.88
N GLN A 331 5.41 6.10 3.72
CA GLN A 331 5.62 6.19 5.17
C GLN A 331 5.60 4.81 5.85
N ALA A 332 5.00 3.78 5.25
CA ALA A 332 5.10 2.40 5.75
C ALA A 332 6.45 1.71 5.42
N LEU A 333 7.26 2.27 4.50
CA LEU A 333 8.56 1.71 4.12
C LEU A 333 9.62 1.86 5.23
N ALA A 334 10.51 0.86 5.33
CA ALA A 334 11.69 0.92 6.21
C ALA A 334 12.70 2.02 5.84
N LYS A 335 12.60 2.56 4.61
CA LYS A 335 13.31 3.74 4.11
C LYS A 335 12.38 4.50 3.14
N PRO A 336 11.59 5.47 3.61
CA PRO A 336 10.74 6.29 2.76
C PRO A 336 11.57 7.13 1.77
N TYR A 337 11.03 7.37 0.58
CA TYR A 337 11.43 8.49 -0.27
C TYR A 337 11.02 9.82 0.37
N GLY A 338 11.67 10.91 -0.04
CA GLY A 338 11.47 12.25 0.50
C GLY A 338 10.19 12.96 0.05
N ILE A 339 9.03 12.29 0.12
CA ILE A 339 7.73 12.89 -0.20
C ILE A 339 7.42 13.96 0.85
N GLU A 340 7.45 15.22 0.42
CA GLU A 340 7.35 16.41 1.28
C GLU A 340 6.20 17.35 0.88
N SER A 341 5.45 17.02 -0.17
CA SER A 341 4.37 17.85 -0.72
C SER A 341 3.35 17.00 -1.48
N VAL A 342 2.06 17.11 -1.14
CA VAL A 342 0.98 16.29 -1.73
C VAL A 342 -0.20 17.17 -2.18
N LEU A 343 -0.62 17.02 -3.43
CA LEU A 343 -1.72 17.79 -4.03
C LEU A 343 -2.78 16.86 -4.67
N PRO A 344 -3.84 16.51 -3.92
CA PRO A 344 -5.02 15.84 -4.47
C PRO A 344 -5.92 16.83 -5.23
N LEU A 345 -6.07 16.65 -6.55
CA LEU A 345 -6.89 17.50 -7.42
C LEU A 345 -8.22 16.80 -7.72
N ALA A 346 -9.34 17.46 -7.42
CA ALA A 346 -10.71 16.94 -7.55
C ALA A 346 -10.89 15.49 -7.03
N PRO A 347 -10.33 15.10 -5.86
CA PRO A 347 -10.10 13.70 -5.56
C PRO A 347 -11.35 13.00 -5.02
N VAL A 348 -11.48 11.71 -5.29
CA VAL A 348 -12.30 10.80 -4.48
C VAL A 348 -11.63 10.55 -3.12
N ASP A 349 -12.38 9.98 -2.19
CA ASP A 349 -11.89 9.48 -0.90
C ASP A 349 -12.77 8.28 -0.48
N PHE A 350 -12.63 7.19 -1.22
CA PHE A 350 -13.43 5.99 -0.93
C PHE A 350 -12.95 5.29 0.35
N GLY A 351 -11.66 5.38 0.66
CA GLY A 351 -11.00 4.72 1.79
C GLY A 351 -10.86 5.54 3.07
N ARG A 352 -11.25 6.82 3.11
CA ARG A 352 -11.15 7.70 4.31
C ARG A 352 -9.73 7.72 4.88
N MET A 353 -8.75 8.03 4.02
CA MET A 353 -7.33 8.01 4.37
C MET A 353 -6.89 9.28 5.10
N THR A 354 -6.16 9.08 6.21
CA THR A 354 -5.56 10.17 7.01
C THR A 354 -4.09 10.37 6.66
N LEU A 355 -3.69 11.60 6.30
CA LEU A 355 -2.36 11.93 5.76
C LEU A 355 -1.52 12.74 6.76
N PRO A 356 -0.46 12.16 7.38
CA PRO A 356 0.45 12.86 8.28
C PRO A 356 1.66 13.51 7.59
N ASP A 357 2.32 14.39 8.33
CA ASP A 357 3.70 14.88 8.12
C ASP A 357 4.00 15.68 6.85
N VAL A 358 3.05 15.86 5.92
CA VAL A 358 3.27 16.56 4.65
C VAL A 358 2.27 17.72 4.44
N PRO A 359 2.75 18.92 4.07
CA PRO A 359 1.90 19.98 3.55
C PRO A 359 1.00 19.46 2.43
N THR A 360 -0.30 19.71 2.55
CA THR A 360 -1.33 19.13 1.68
C THR A 360 -2.31 20.20 1.21
N ALA A 361 -2.56 20.29 -0.10
CA ALA A 361 -3.62 21.14 -0.65
C ALA A 361 -4.55 20.33 -1.54
N VAL A 362 -5.81 20.19 -1.11
CA VAL A 362 -6.87 19.53 -1.87
C VAL A 362 -7.62 20.56 -2.69
N PHE A 363 -7.68 20.37 -4.01
CA PHE A 363 -8.38 21.29 -4.92
C PHE A 363 -9.77 20.73 -5.25
N LEU A 364 -10.81 21.55 -5.11
CA LEU A 364 -12.22 21.13 -5.14
C LEU A 364 -13.01 21.99 -6.14
N PRO A 365 -13.23 21.52 -7.39
CA PRO A 365 -14.02 22.24 -8.39
C PRO A 365 -15.50 22.30 -8.02
N TYR A 366 -16.12 23.48 -8.01
CA TYR A 366 -17.48 23.62 -7.48
C TYR A 366 -18.57 23.00 -8.37
N CYS A 367 -18.32 22.91 -9.67
CA CYS A 367 -19.22 22.37 -10.69
C CYS A 367 -18.75 21.00 -11.20
N ASP A 368 -18.12 20.21 -10.33
CA ASP A 368 -17.79 18.80 -10.55
C ASP A 368 -19.07 17.99 -10.77
N GLY A 369 -19.18 17.34 -11.93
CA GLY A 369 -20.27 16.41 -12.25
C GLY A 369 -19.95 14.95 -11.98
N ASP A 370 -18.67 14.61 -11.79
CA ASP A 370 -18.22 13.23 -11.56
C ASP A 370 -18.16 12.95 -10.05
N VAL A 371 -17.19 13.53 -9.33
CA VAL A 371 -17.03 13.42 -7.88
C VAL A 371 -17.89 14.48 -7.17
N SER A 372 -19.15 14.57 -7.58
CA SER A 372 -20.03 15.72 -7.29
C SER A 372 -20.32 15.97 -5.80
N ASN A 373 -20.02 15.01 -4.91
CA ASN A 373 -20.09 15.15 -3.46
C ASN A 373 -18.84 15.78 -2.81
N GLN A 374 -17.76 15.96 -3.57
CA GLN A 374 -16.52 16.61 -3.12
C GLN A 374 -15.89 15.92 -1.89
N GLN A 375 -16.07 14.61 -1.76
CA GLN A 375 -15.60 13.78 -0.63
C GLN A 375 -14.11 13.95 -0.32
N GLY A 376 -13.28 14.36 -1.29
CA GLY A 376 -11.90 14.80 -1.07
C GLY A 376 -11.68 15.83 0.04
N GLN A 377 -12.71 16.59 0.41
CA GLN A 377 -12.72 17.49 1.58
C GLN A 377 -12.35 16.76 2.89
N HIS A 378 -12.67 15.47 3.01
CA HIS A 378 -12.33 14.63 4.17
C HIS A 378 -10.82 14.54 4.43
N PHE A 379 -9.97 14.53 3.39
CA PHE A 379 -8.51 14.48 3.58
C PHE A 379 -7.98 15.64 4.43
N ILE A 380 -8.61 16.82 4.35
CA ILE A 380 -8.28 17.98 5.18
C ILE A 380 -8.93 17.84 6.57
N ASP A 381 -10.18 17.38 6.61
CA ASP A 381 -11.00 17.40 7.81
C ASP A 381 -10.65 16.31 8.83
N ASP A 382 -10.33 15.10 8.36
CA ASP A 382 -9.89 13.97 9.18
C ASP A 382 -8.40 14.08 9.57
N SER A 383 -7.53 14.48 8.63
CA SER A 383 -6.08 14.49 8.88
C SER A 383 -5.61 15.57 9.86
N ARG A 384 -6.30 16.71 9.95
CA ARG A 384 -5.83 17.91 10.70
C ARG A 384 -5.52 17.66 12.18
N HIS A 385 -6.12 16.66 12.81
CA HIS A 385 -5.93 16.33 14.23
C HIS A 385 -5.66 14.82 14.47
N ALA A 386 -5.41 14.03 13.41
CA ALA A 386 -5.15 12.59 13.53
C ALA A 386 -3.73 12.25 14.01
N PHE A 387 -2.80 13.22 13.98
CA PHE A 387 -1.38 13.05 14.31
C PHE A 387 -0.81 14.29 15.01
N ASP A 388 0.25 14.09 15.78
CA ASP A 388 1.13 15.16 16.28
C ASP A 388 2.13 15.52 15.15
N ASP A 389 1.74 16.47 14.28
CA ASP A 389 2.58 17.03 13.22
C ASP A 389 2.39 18.55 13.05
N ASP A 390 3.25 19.18 12.23
CA ASP A 390 3.37 20.64 12.12
C ASP A 390 3.34 21.11 10.65
N VAL A 391 2.26 20.81 9.92
CA VAL A 391 2.12 21.11 8.49
C VAL A 391 0.82 21.83 8.11
N LEU A 392 0.90 22.66 7.06
CA LEU A 392 -0.25 23.33 6.44
C LEU A 392 -1.17 22.31 5.73
N ARG A 393 -2.47 22.38 6.01
CA ARG A 393 -3.50 21.62 5.29
C ARG A 393 -4.57 22.56 4.74
N SER A 394 -4.83 22.51 3.43
CA SER A 394 -5.66 23.49 2.74
C SER A 394 -6.72 22.86 1.84
N ALA A 395 -7.98 23.31 1.96
CA ALA A 395 -9.03 23.03 0.99
C ALA A 395 -9.19 24.26 0.06
N VAL A 396 -9.01 24.05 -1.24
CA VAL A 396 -8.97 25.09 -2.27
C VAL A 396 -10.15 24.92 -3.21
N TRP A 397 -11.23 25.63 -2.93
CA TRP A 397 -12.47 25.58 -3.70
C TRP A 397 -12.37 26.45 -4.95
N VAL A 398 -12.55 25.85 -6.14
CA VAL A 398 -12.45 26.53 -7.44
C VAL A 398 -13.85 26.70 -8.02
N MET A 399 -14.44 27.89 -7.84
CA MET A 399 -15.82 28.14 -8.26
C MET A 399 -15.93 28.25 -9.78
N GLY A 400 -16.95 27.59 -10.36
CA GLY A 400 -17.17 27.58 -11.81
C GLY A 400 -16.26 26.66 -12.60
N ALA A 401 -15.38 25.89 -11.93
CA ALA A 401 -14.64 24.78 -12.54
C ALA A 401 -15.40 23.45 -12.42
N ASN A 402 -15.19 22.56 -13.38
CA ASN A 402 -15.69 21.19 -13.43
C ASN A 402 -14.56 20.19 -13.09
N HIS A 403 -14.84 18.89 -13.22
CA HIS A 403 -13.83 17.86 -12.98
C HIS A 403 -12.69 17.95 -14.01
N ASN A 404 -13.04 17.94 -15.31
CA ASN A 404 -12.09 17.59 -16.36
C ASN A 404 -11.09 18.70 -16.73
N PHE A 405 -11.50 19.98 -16.74
CA PHE A 405 -10.79 21.00 -17.53
C PHE A 405 -9.51 21.57 -16.88
N PHE A 406 -9.01 21.00 -15.78
CA PHE A 406 -7.63 21.18 -15.33
C PHE A 406 -6.62 20.40 -16.19
N ASN A 407 -7.10 19.57 -17.11
CA ASN A 407 -6.38 18.63 -17.95
C ASN A 407 -6.50 19.02 -19.45
N THR A 408 -5.45 18.81 -20.26
CA THR A 408 -5.56 18.93 -21.73
C THR A 408 -6.14 17.70 -22.40
N VAL A 409 -5.89 16.50 -21.84
CA VAL A 409 -6.45 15.21 -22.27
C VAL A 409 -7.88 15.09 -21.75
N TRP A 410 -8.75 14.40 -22.50
CA TRP A 410 -10.20 14.30 -22.28
C TRP A 410 -10.98 15.64 -22.28
N THR A 411 -10.32 16.79 -22.47
CA THR A 411 -10.96 18.11 -22.59
C THR A 411 -11.36 18.43 -24.05
N PRO A 412 -12.64 18.77 -24.32
CA PRO A 412 -13.12 19.10 -25.67
C PRO A 412 -12.34 20.25 -26.31
N GLY A 413 -11.92 20.05 -27.56
CA GLY A 413 -11.13 21.02 -28.32
C GLY A 413 -9.64 21.08 -27.98
N LEU A 414 -9.18 20.35 -26.93
CA LEU A 414 -7.76 20.19 -26.59
C LEU A 414 -7.25 18.77 -26.89
N TYR A 415 -8.08 17.73 -26.75
CA TYR A 415 -7.77 16.35 -27.11
C TYR A 415 -8.67 15.83 -28.26
N PRO A 416 -8.22 14.91 -29.13
CA PRO A 416 -8.93 14.58 -30.37
C PRO A 416 -10.06 13.54 -30.24
N ALA A 417 -10.17 12.80 -29.14
CA ALA A 417 -11.19 11.76 -28.95
C ALA A 417 -11.41 11.46 -27.46
N ALA A 418 -12.55 10.84 -27.11
CA ALA A 418 -12.97 10.58 -25.72
C ALA A 418 -12.90 11.85 -24.86
N THR A 419 -13.74 12.83 -25.18
CA THR A 419 -13.76 14.12 -24.47
C THR A 419 -15.13 14.44 -23.91
N GLY A 420 -15.21 15.07 -22.74
CA GLY A 420 -16.48 15.46 -22.13
C GLY A 420 -16.38 16.67 -21.22
N ASP A 421 -17.45 17.47 -21.18
CA ASP A 421 -17.76 18.25 -19.99
C ASP A 421 -18.54 17.33 -19.05
N ASP A 422 -18.03 17.09 -17.86
CA ASP A 422 -18.64 16.22 -16.84
C ASP A 422 -19.96 16.79 -16.28
N TRP A 423 -20.23 18.09 -16.44
CA TRP A 423 -21.47 18.70 -15.94
C TRP A 423 -22.69 18.39 -16.82
N ARG A 424 -23.80 18.02 -16.16
CA ARG A 424 -25.07 17.62 -16.80
C ARG A 424 -25.51 18.65 -17.86
N THR A 425 -25.46 18.26 -19.14
CA THR A 425 -25.78 19.13 -20.30
C THR A 425 -27.24 19.58 -20.38
N THR A 426 -28.12 18.96 -19.58
CA THR A 426 -29.53 19.32 -19.41
C THR A 426 -29.73 20.49 -18.43
N ASP A 427 -28.75 20.80 -17.58
CA ASP A 427 -28.83 21.98 -16.70
C ASP A 427 -28.51 23.25 -17.48
N THR A 428 -29.54 24.09 -17.63
CA THR A 428 -29.52 25.38 -18.33
C THR A 428 -29.80 26.55 -17.40
N THR A 429 -29.81 26.32 -16.07
CA THR A 429 -30.39 27.27 -15.10
C THR A 429 -29.55 27.51 -13.84
N SER A 430 -28.63 26.61 -13.48
CA SER A 430 -27.72 26.84 -12.35
C SER A 430 -26.46 27.62 -12.75
N THR A 431 -25.70 28.08 -11.75
CA THR A 431 -24.37 28.67 -11.93
C THR A 431 -23.32 27.73 -12.54
N CYS A 432 -23.64 26.46 -12.70
CA CYS A 432 -22.77 25.47 -13.34
C CYS A 432 -23.19 25.14 -14.78
N ALA A 433 -24.34 25.63 -15.26
CA ALA A 433 -24.72 25.54 -16.66
C ALA A 433 -23.68 26.19 -17.57
N THR A 434 -23.41 25.60 -18.74
CA THR A 434 -22.36 26.07 -19.68
C THR A 434 -22.60 27.47 -20.26
N THR A 435 -23.83 27.97 -20.15
CA THR A 435 -24.24 29.32 -20.54
C THR A 435 -24.30 30.32 -19.38
N ASP A 436 -24.21 29.88 -18.11
CA ASP A 436 -24.15 30.81 -16.99
C ASP A 436 -22.76 31.45 -16.94
N PRO A 437 -22.64 32.78 -16.83
CA PRO A 437 -21.35 33.44 -16.96
C PRO A 437 -20.42 33.17 -15.76
N THR A 438 -20.88 32.58 -14.65
CA THR A 438 -20.03 32.19 -13.52
C THR A 438 -19.28 30.87 -13.77
N ARG A 439 -19.68 30.10 -14.78
CA ARG A 439 -18.94 28.96 -15.32
C ARG A 439 -17.65 29.45 -16.01
N MET A 440 -16.51 28.83 -15.70
CA MET A 440 -15.24 29.11 -16.36
C MET A 440 -15.09 28.28 -17.65
N THR A 441 -14.54 28.88 -18.71
CA THR A 441 -14.18 28.14 -19.94
C THR A 441 -13.02 27.18 -19.70
N ALA A 442 -12.90 26.13 -20.52
CA ALA A 442 -11.84 25.12 -20.36
C ALA A 442 -10.42 25.72 -20.27
N ALA A 443 -10.11 26.72 -21.10
CA ALA A 443 -8.81 27.41 -21.06
C ALA A 443 -8.57 28.20 -19.75
N GLN A 444 -9.62 28.74 -19.13
CA GLN A 444 -9.54 29.41 -17.82
C GLN A 444 -9.35 28.40 -16.69
N GLN A 445 -10.07 27.27 -16.72
CA GLN A 445 -9.91 26.21 -15.73
C GLN A 445 -8.50 25.61 -15.78
N TYR A 446 -7.99 25.34 -16.98
CA TYR A 446 -6.62 24.89 -17.20
C TYR A 446 -5.58 25.91 -16.69
N GLN A 447 -5.76 27.20 -16.97
CA GLN A 447 -4.87 28.24 -16.44
C GLN A 447 -4.90 28.33 -14.91
N VAL A 448 -6.08 28.22 -14.27
CA VAL A 448 -6.18 28.15 -12.80
C VAL A 448 -5.45 26.92 -12.27
N GLY A 449 -5.61 25.76 -12.90
CA GLY A 449 -4.86 24.54 -12.58
C GLY A 449 -3.35 24.75 -12.65
N VAL A 450 -2.84 25.19 -13.80
CA VAL A 450 -1.40 25.40 -14.02
C VAL A 450 -0.81 26.40 -13.03
N SER A 451 -1.50 27.54 -12.77
CA SER A 451 -1.08 28.51 -11.77
C SER A 451 -1.06 27.90 -10.36
N TYR A 452 -2.18 27.40 -9.85
CA TYR A 452 -2.26 26.98 -8.45
C TYR A 452 -1.45 25.71 -8.17
N MET A 453 -1.41 24.72 -9.06
CA MET A 453 -0.56 23.54 -8.89
C MET A 453 0.93 23.92 -8.86
N THR A 454 1.37 24.79 -9.76
CA THR A 454 2.77 25.27 -9.77
C THR A 454 3.09 26.09 -8.50
N GLY A 455 2.15 26.92 -8.05
CA GLY A 455 2.31 27.74 -6.84
C GLY A 455 2.45 26.91 -5.58
N PHE A 456 1.73 25.80 -5.46
CA PHE A 456 1.80 24.91 -4.30
C PHE A 456 3.18 24.25 -4.17
N PHE A 457 3.73 23.68 -5.25
CA PHE A 457 5.07 23.07 -5.20
C PHE A 457 6.18 24.12 -5.04
N ARG A 458 6.09 25.29 -5.71
CA ARG A 458 7.04 26.40 -5.50
C ARG A 458 7.04 26.89 -4.05
N LEU A 459 5.88 26.94 -3.39
CA LEU A 459 5.76 27.27 -1.97
C LEU A 459 6.36 26.19 -1.05
N THR A 460 5.92 24.94 -1.22
CA THR A 460 6.18 23.85 -0.26
C THR A 460 7.58 23.25 -0.38
N MET A 461 8.07 23.06 -1.61
CA MET A 461 9.40 22.50 -1.90
C MET A 461 10.42 23.60 -2.18
N GLY A 462 10.02 24.66 -2.88
CA GLY A 462 10.90 25.78 -3.25
C GLY A 462 11.11 26.82 -2.15
N GLY A 463 10.29 26.80 -1.10
CA GLY A 463 10.29 27.83 -0.05
C GLY A 463 9.83 29.21 -0.53
N GLU A 464 9.15 29.31 -1.67
CA GLU A 464 8.74 30.57 -2.28
C GLU A 464 7.51 31.17 -1.58
N THR A 465 7.73 31.76 -0.39
CA THR A 465 6.69 32.27 0.51
C THR A 465 5.79 33.35 -0.10
N GLN A 466 6.14 33.96 -1.24
CA GLN A 466 5.25 34.90 -1.93
C GLN A 466 3.96 34.24 -2.46
N PHE A 467 3.92 32.91 -2.58
CA PHE A 467 2.71 32.17 -2.98
C PHE A 467 1.88 31.68 -1.78
N GLN A 468 2.29 31.92 -0.53
CA GLN A 468 1.63 31.37 0.65
C GLN A 468 0.16 31.82 0.77
N SER A 469 -0.13 33.06 0.41
CA SER A 469 -1.47 33.67 0.40
C SER A 469 -2.46 33.03 -0.59
N LEU A 470 -2.02 32.08 -1.43
CA LEU A 470 -2.91 31.26 -2.24
C LEU A 470 -3.51 30.09 -1.43
N PHE A 471 -2.81 29.62 -0.40
CA PHE A 471 -3.10 28.36 0.31
C PHE A 471 -3.36 28.52 1.82
N ASP A 472 -3.02 29.67 2.42
CA ASP A 472 -3.13 29.88 3.87
C ASP A 472 -4.46 30.46 4.38
N GLY A 473 -5.40 30.81 3.49
CA GLY A 473 -6.71 31.38 3.84
C GLY A 473 -6.65 32.78 4.49
N SER A 474 -5.49 33.45 4.47
CA SER A 474 -5.34 34.79 5.04
C SER A 474 -6.12 35.88 4.27
N VAL A 475 -6.35 35.65 2.97
CA VAL A 475 -6.96 36.59 2.02
C VAL A 475 -7.76 35.83 0.94
N LYS A 476 -8.49 36.56 0.08
CA LYS A 476 -8.97 35.96 -1.18
C LYS A 476 -7.77 35.69 -2.10
N PRO A 477 -7.49 34.43 -2.49
CA PRO A 477 -6.36 34.10 -3.35
C PRO A 477 -6.56 34.61 -4.80
N SER A 478 -5.47 35.02 -5.45
CA SER A 478 -5.44 35.46 -6.86
C SER A 478 -4.00 35.61 -7.36
N THR A 479 -3.73 35.13 -8.58
CA THR A 479 -2.49 35.40 -9.33
C THR A 479 -2.74 36.45 -10.42
N ALA A 480 -1.68 36.96 -11.05
CA ALA A 480 -1.77 37.88 -12.18
C ALA A 480 -2.63 37.33 -13.35
N SER A 481 -2.56 36.03 -13.66
CA SER A 481 -3.30 35.42 -14.78
C SER A 481 -4.63 34.77 -14.37
N THR A 482 -4.98 34.77 -13.08
CA THR A 482 -6.23 34.16 -12.56
C THR A 482 -7.18 35.17 -11.90
N ALA A 483 -6.98 36.47 -12.12
CA ALA A 483 -7.79 37.54 -11.51
C ALA A 483 -9.31 37.52 -11.85
N TYR A 484 -9.74 36.74 -12.85
CA TYR A 484 -11.15 36.48 -13.15
C TYR A 484 -11.80 35.44 -12.23
N ALA A 485 -11.00 34.58 -11.57
CA ALA A 485 -11.49 33.41 -10.85
C ALA A 485 -12.03 33.77 -9.45
N ASP A 486 -12.99 32.98 -8.99
CA ASP A 486 -13.36 32.92 -7.58
C ASP A 486 -12.81 31.63 -6.97
N VAL A 487 -11.59 31.71 -6.45
CA VAL A 487 -10.97 30.64 -5.67
C VAL A 487 -11.08 30.99 -4.19
N ARG A 488 -11.41 30.01 -3.35
CA ARG A 488 -11.68 30.20 -1.92
C ARG A 488 -10.91 29.17 -1.12
N THR A 489 -10.10 29.63 -0.17
CA THR A 489 -9.19 28.77 0.58
C THR A 489 -9.58 28.70 2.04
N MET A 490 -9.71 27.47 2.54
CA MET A 490 -9.76 27.16 3.97
C MET A 490 -8.43 26.54 4.36
N ALA A 491 -7.83 26.95 5.47
CA ALA A 491 -6.59 26.37 5.96
C ALA A 491 -6.71 25.87 7.40
N THR A 492 -5.97 24.81 7.72
CA THR A 492 -5.50 24.55 9.07
C THR A 492 -4.01 24.85 9.08
N GLN A 493 -3.63 25.83 9.90
CA GLN A 493 -2.24 26.24 10.05
C GLN A 493 -1.47 25.22 10.89
N PRO A 494 -0.13 25.12 10.73
CA PRO A 494 0.72 24.23 11.52
C PRO A 494 0.51 24.41 13.03
N ALA A 495 0.60 23.33 13.81
CA ALA A 495 0.34 23.34 15.25
C ALA A 495 1.25 24.32 16.02
N SER A 496 2.52 24.46 15.61
CA SER A 496 3.50 25.40 16.18
C SER A 496 3.16 26.89 15.92
N LYS A 497 2.23 27.15 15.00
CA LYS A 497 1.73 28.49 14.65
C LYS A 497 0.31 28.77 15.16
N THR A 498 -0.34 27.79 15.79
CA THR A 498 -1.80 27.83 16.02
C THR A 498 -2.14 27.78 17.49
N SER A 499 -2.72 28.87 18.02
CA SER A 499 -3.35 28.90 19.34
C SER A 499 -4.84 28.55 19.21
N LEU A 500 -5.11 27.27 18.99
CA LEU A 500 -6.46 26.71 18.84
C LEU A 500 -7.23 26.87 20.16
N VAL A 501 -8.22 27.77 20.18
CA VAL A 501 -9.01 28.11 21.37
C VAL A 501 -10.08 27.06 21.60
N ASN A 502 -10.80 26.69 20.54
CA ASN A 502 -11.69 25.54 20.48
C ASN A 502 -11.92 25.14 19.01
N ASP A 503 -11.87 23.85 18.73
CA ASP A 503 -12.13 23.21 17.44
C ASP A 503 -13.62 23.00 17.13
N PHE A 504 -14.46 23.01 18.18
CA PHE A 504 -15.91 22.77 18.17
C PHE A 504 -16.35 21.32 17.87
N THR A 505 -15.42 20.36 17.95
CA THR A 505 -15.66 18.92 17.72
C THR A 505 -16.37 18.24 18.91
N GLU A 506 -16.22 18.76 20.12
CA GLU A 506 -16.74 18.19 21.37
C GLU A 506 -17.44 19.22 22.26
N THR A 507 -18.27 18.75 23.20
CA THR A 507 -18.98 19.62 24.16
C THR A 507 -18.01 20.20 25.20
N SER A 508 -17.59 21.45 24.98
CA SER A 508 -16.56 22.11 25.79
C SER A 508 -17.13 23.06 26.85
N SER A 509 -16.65 22.95 28.10
CA SER A 509 -16.97 23.88 29.19
C SER A 509 -16.45 25.32 28.98
N LEU A 510 -15.59 25.53 27.99
CA LEU A 510 -15.17 26.86 27.54
C LEU A 510 -16.31 27.58 26.82
N VAL A 511 -17.21 26.83 26.17
CA VAL A 511 -18.34 27.31 25.38
C VAL A 511 -19.58 27.45 26.26
N ARG A 512 -20.26 28.60 26.17
CA ARG A 512 -21.53 28.89 26.86
C ARG A 512 -22.49 29.54 25.88
N VAL A 513 -23.78 29.20 25.96
CA VAL A 513 -24.84 29.81 25.15
C VAL A 513 -25.83 30.53 26.07
N SER A 514 -26.41 31.64 25.59
CA SER A 514 -27.38 32.46 26.30
C SER A 514 -28.32 33.17 25.34
N GLY A 515 -29.42 33.74 25.87
CA GLY A 515 -30.45 34.38 25.06
C GLY A 515 -31.32 33.39 24.29
N GLY A 516 -31.91 33.81 23.18
CA GLY A 516 -32.75 32.98 22.31
C GLY A 516 -31.98 32.01 21.40
N ALA A 517 -31.00 31.29 21.93
CA ALA A 517 -30.11 30.43 21.15
C ALA A 517 -29.77 29.09 21.82
N THR A 518 -29.32 28.13 21.00
CA THR A 518 -28.82 26.81 21.38
C THR A 518 -27.54 26.49 20.62
N ALA A 519 -26.70 25.62 21.19
CA ALA A 519 -25.61 25.00 20.46
C ALA A 519 -25.52 23.52 20.82
N ALA A 520 -25.28 22.68 19.83
CA ALA A 520 -25.05 21.25 20.01
C ALA A 520 -23.96 20.79 19.04
N VAL A 521 -23.14 19.83 19.45
CA VAL A 521 -22.25 19.13 18.52
C VAL A 521 -23.10 18.23 17.62
N CYS A 522 -22.78 18.17 16.34
CA CYS A 522 -23.34 17.24 15.37
C CYS A 522 -22.21 16.60 14.54
N THR A 523 -22.52 15.52 13.85
CA THR A 523 -21.74 15.00 12.71
C THR A 523 -22.69 14.32 11.72
N ASN A 524 -22.21 13.84 10.57
CA ASN A 524 -22.92 13.02 9.58
C ASN A 524 -24.12 13.67 8.87
N LEU A 525 -24.30 13.26 7.61
CA LEU A 525 -25.61 13.22 6.95
C LEU A 525 -26.45 12.08 7.55
N THR A 526 -27.77 12.28 7.60
CA THR A 526 -28.79 11.27 7.95
C THR A 526 -28.71 9.99 7.09
N GLY A 527 -29.46 8.94 7.45
CA GLY A 527 -29.53 7.68 6.70
C GLY A 527 -28.45 6.64 7.04
N ARG A 528 -27.71 6.83 8.16
CA ARG A 528 -26.67 5.89 8.60
C ARG A 528 -27.27 4.59 9.16
N THR A 529 -26.61 3.46 8.87
CA THR A 529 -27.15 2.12 9.17
C THR A 529 -26.86 1.64 10.59
N VAL A 530 -25.96 2.32 11.32
CA VAL A 530 -25.71 2.11 12.76
C VAL A 530 -26.23 3.28 13.63
N PRO A 531 -26.59 3.05 14.91
CA PRO A 531 -26.94 4.12 15.84
C PRO A 531 -25.81 5.14 16.01
N GLN A 532 -26.16 6.43 15.99
CA GLN A 532 -25.18 7.52 16.04
C GLN A 532 -25.05 8.10 17.46
N SER A 533 -23.81 8.38 17.87
CA SER A 533 -23.48 8.95 19.20
C SER A 533 -23.76 10.46 19.30
N LEU A 534 -23.99 11.12 18.17
CA LEU A 534 -24.25 12.55 18.04
C LEU A 534 -25.43 12.79 17.07
N PRO A 535 -26.16 13.92 17.19
CA PRO A 535 -27.15 14.33 16.21
C PRO A 535 -26.56 14.52 14.81
N PHE A 536 -27.40 14.32 13.79
CA PHE A 536 -27.05 14.61 12.40
C PHE A 536 -26.80 16.10 12.16
N CYS A 537 -25.72 16.45 11.45
CA CYS A 537 -25.51 17.82 10.98
C CYS A 537 -26.44 18.18 9.84
N ALA A 538 -26.74 17.21 8.97
CA ALA A 538 -27.65 17.39 7.84
C ALA A 538 -28.76 16.31 7.84
N THR A 539 -29.99 16.76 7.62
CA THR A 539 -31.21 15.95 7.62
C THR A 539 -32.10 16.21 6.40
N THR A 540 -31.92 17.34 5.70
CA THR A 540 -32.74 17.74 4.53
C THR A 540 -31.90 18.02 3.28
N LYS A 541 -30.71 17.43 3.16
CA LYS A 541 -29.74 17.67 2.08
C LYS A 541 -29.33 16.37 1.40
N ALA A 542 -29.05 16.41 0.11
CA ALA A 542 -28.42 15.28 -0.58
C ALA A 542 -26.94 15.19 -0.25
N SER A 543 -26.34 14.00 -0.40
CA SER A 543 -24.89 13.73 -0.27
C SER A 543 -24.04 14.79 -0.97
N ALA A 544 -24.37 15.07 -2.24
CA ALA A 544 -23.73 16.10 -3.07
C ALA A 544 -23.66 17.52 -2.45
N GLN A 545 -24.55 17.84 -1.50
CA GLN A 545 -24.66 19.15 -0.88
C GLN A 545 -23.91 19.28 0.45
N VAL A 546 -23.29 18.22 0.98
CA VAL A 546 -22.66 18.25 2.31
C VAL A 546 -21.25 17.63 2.32
N PRO A 547 -20.24 18.25 1.68
CA PRO A 547 -18.88 17.70 1.54
C PRO A 547 -18.12 17.39 2.83
N HIS A 548 -18.53 17.95 3.98
CA HIS A 548 -17.96 17.63 5.29
C HIS A 548 -18.61 16.40 5.95
N TRP A 549 -19.75 15.94 5.42
CA TRP A 549 -20.65 14.97 6.05
C TRP A 549 -21.26 13.94 5.08
N THR A 550 -20.76 13.87 3.84
CA THR A 550 -21.08 12.81 2.86
C THR A 550 -20.53 11.48 3.36
N PRO A 551 -21.25 10.34 3.23
CA PRO A 551 -20.68 9.03 3.54
C PRO A 551 -19.44 8.75 2.68
N GLY A 552 -18.37 8.23 3.30
CA GLY A 552 -17.25 7.63 2.57
C GLY A 552 -17.60 6.22 2.07
N SER A 553 -17.30 5.91 0.82
CA SER A 553 -17.87 4.73 0.14
C SER A 553 -17.51 3.37 0.78
N PHE A 554 -16.28 3.18 1.27
CA PHE A 554 -15.89 1.99 2.04
C PHE A 554 -15.91 2.21 3.57
N ALA A 555 -16.57 3.27 4.03
CA ALA A 555 -16.64 3.70 5.41
C ALA A 555 -17.98 4.37 5.78
N PRO A 556 -19.16 3.88 5.30
CA PRO A 556 -20.40 4.67 5.27
C PRO A 556 -21.01 4.98 6.64
N ASN A 557 -20.53 4.35 7.71
CA ASN A 557 -20.94 4.61 9.09
C ASN A 557 -19.82 5.19 9.98
N VAL A 558 -18.62 5.37 9.44
CA VAL A 558 -17.52 6.02 10.16
C VAL A 558 -17.92 7.47 10.41
N PRO A 559 -17.84 8.00 11.65
CA PRO A 559 -18.23 9.37 11.92
C PRO A 559 -17.45 10.35 11.03
N GLU A 560 -18.20 11.22 10.36
CA GLU A 560 -17.67 12.34 9.57
C GLU A 560 -17.18 13.46 10.50
N PHE A 561 -16.68 14.56 9.95
CA PHE A 561 -16.09 15.63 10.75
C PHE A 561 -17.12 16.34 11.67
N PRO A 562 -16.97 16.26 13.01
CA PRO A 562 -17.93 16.85 13.93
C PRO A 562 -17.77 18.36 14.06
N VAL A 563 -18.89 19.07 14.18
CA VAL A 563 -18.94 20.54 14.32
C VAL A 563 -19.97 20.96 15.36
N THR A 564 -19.88 22.20 15.87
CA THR A 564 -20.94 22.78 16.69
C THR A 564 -21.97 23.51 15.82
N ARG A 565 -23.20 22.99 15.80
CA ARG A 565 -24.39 23.60 15.20
C ARG A 565 -24.95 24.64 16.18
N PHE A 566 -24.75 25.93 15.90
CA PHE A 566 -25.22 27.07 16.72
C PHE A 566 -26.44 27.72 16.06
N LEU A 567 -27.58 27.70 16.75
CA LEU A 567 -28.88 28.14 16.24
C LEU A 567 -29.48 29.25 17.10
N TRP A 568 -30.28 30.15 16.51
CA TRP A 568 -30.99 31.20 17.24
C TRP A 568 -32.36 31.54 16.63
N THR A 569 -33.30 31.90 17.49
CA THR A 569 -34.66 32.32 17.11
C THR A 569 -34.81 33.83 17.27
N GLY A 570 -35.38 34.51 16.28
CA GLY A 570 -35.65 35.96 16.32
C GLY A 570 -36.52 36.36 17.52
N ALA A 571 -36.30 37.55 18.05
CA ALA A 571 -36.92 37.99 19.31
C ALA A 571 -38.39 38.45 19.18
N SER A 572 -39.02 38.23 18.02
CA SER A 572 -40.42 38.58 17.74
C SER A 572 -41.05 37.52 16.84
N THR A 573 -42.31 37.16 17.13
CA THR A 573 -43.13 36.26 16.31
C THR A 573 -44.02 37.00 15.31
N THR A 574 -44.03 38.34 15.33
CA THR A 574 -44.88 39.19 14.48
C THR A 574 -44.10 40.10 13.54
N ASP A 575 -42.80 40.27 13.78
CA ASP A 575 -41.87 40.97 12.91
C ASP A 575 -40.60 40.10 12.79
N PRO A 576 -40.37 39.42 11.65
CA PRO A 576 -39.25 38.50 11.51
C PRO A 576 -37.90 39.23 11.50
N ALA A 577 -37.84 40.54 11.26
CA ALA A 577 -36.60 41.30 11.18
C ALA A 577 -36.01 41.68 12.56
N VAL A 578 -36.70 41.40 13.66
CA VAL A 578 -36.19 41.68 15.01
C VAL A 578 -35.07 40.68 15.37
N PRO A 579 -33.81 41.14 15.57
CA PRO A 579 -32.68 40.25 15.84
C PRO A 579 -32.89 39.42 17.11
N SER A 580 -32.36 38.20 17.12
CA SER A 580 -32.30 37.39 18.33
C SER A 580 -31.41 38.03 19.40
N THR A 581 -31.69 37.70 20.66
CA THR A 581 -30.78 37.94 21.80
C THR A 581 -29.74 36.82 21.97
N GLY A 582 -29.75 35.83 21.08
CA GLY A 582 -28.85 34.69 21.09
C GLY A 582 -27.36 35.05 21.08
N GLU A 583 -26.59 34.45 21.99
CA GLU A 583 -25.14 34.66 22.06
C GLU A 583 -24.42 33.39 22.53
N LEU A 584 -23.43 32.95 21.75
CA LEU A 584 -22.43 31.95 22.12
C LEU A 584 -21.14 32.64 22.58
N ARG A 585 -20.50 32.12 23.62
CA ARG A 585 -19.29 32.66 24.23
C ARG A 585 -18.24 31.56 24.41
N VAL A 586 -17.05 31.76 23.87
CA VAL A 586 -15.90 30.87 24.04
C VAL A 586 -14.88 31.53 24.96
N THR A 587 -14.50 30.82 26.01
CA THR A 587 -13.49 31.28 26.99
C THR A 587 -12.10 30.98 26.47
N VAL A 588 -11.22 31.96 26.42
CA VAL A 588 -9.82 31.74 26.02
C VAL A 588 -9.04 31.09 27.18
N PRO A 589 -8.49 29.87 27.00
CA PRO A 589 -7.69 29.19 28.01
C PRO A 589 -6.47 30.02 28.41
N ALA A 590 -6.01 29.89 29.66
CA ALA A 590 -4.91 30.70 30.18
C ALA A 590 -3.61 30.63 29.36
N LYS A 591 -3.35 29.50 28.67
CA LYS A 591 -2.21 29.30 27.78
C LYS A 591 -2.28 30.02 26.42
N TYR A 592 -3.44 30.58 26.04
CA TYR A 592 -3.70 31.16 24.72
C TYR A 592 -4.15 32.64 24.77
N ARG A 593 -3.88 33.34 25.87
CA ARG A 593 -4.36 34.72 26.09
C ARG A 593 -3.45 35.81 25.51
N ASP A 594 -2.14 35.56 25.50
CA ASP A 594 -1.19 36.39 24.76
C ASP A 594 -1.24 35.99 23.29
N VAL A 595 -2.06 36.73 22.53
CA VAL A 595 -2.19 36.58 21.08
C VAL A 595 -1.45 37.71 20.34
N SER A 596 -0.68 38.53 21.06
CA SER A 596 0.06 39.70 20.52
C SER A 596 1.12 39.34 19.47
N ARG A 597 1.45 38.04 19.35
CA ARG A 597 2.41 37.48 18.39
C ARG A 597 1.74 36.76 17.21
N GLN A 598 0.43 36.59 17.24
CA GLN A 598 -0.33 35.96 16.15
C GLN A 598 -0.79 37.03 15.16
N SER A 599 -0.79 36.72 13.86
CA SER A 599 -1.18 37.71 12.83
C SER A 599 -2.68 37.75 12.56
N GLN A 600 -3.43 36.71 12.91
CA GLN A 600 -4.87 36.63 12.66
C GLN A 600 -5.65 35.86 13.72
N LEU A 601 -6.95 36.16 13.79
CA LEU A 601 -8.00 35.38 14.45
C LEU A 601 -8.82 34.71 13.35
N THR A 602 -8.94 33.38 13.41
CA THR A 602 -9.67 32.57 12.43
C THR A 602 -10.87 31.88 13.06
N LEU A 603 -11.90 31.65 12.23
CA LEU A 603 -13.09 30.85 12.53
C LEU A 603 -13.64 30.27 11.23
N LYS A 604 -13.99 28.99 11.17
CA LYS A 604 -14.61 28.35 10.00
C LYS A 604 -16.12 28.23 10.20
N THR A 605 -16.94 28.82 9.33
CA THR A 605 -18.41 28.77 9.43
C THR A 605 -19.14 28.49 8.12
N ALA A 606 -20.29 27.84 8.21
CA ALA A 606 -21.28 27.72 7.14
C ALA A 606 -22.69 27.99 7.70
N PRO A 607 -23.64 28.51 6.92
CA PRO A 607 -25.03 28.64 7.37
C PRO A 607 -25.66 27.27 7.66
N ASP A 608 -26.45 27.18 8.73
CA ASP A 608 -27.23 25.99 9.10
C ASP A 608 -28.07 25.47 7.92
N GLU A 609 -28.29 24.16 7.75
CA GLU A 609 -29.05 23.58 6.61
C GLU A 609 -30.44 24.22 6.37
N ALA A 610 -31.07 24.81 7.39
CA ALA A 610 -32.34 25.52 7.31
C ALA A 610 -32.27 26.98 6.79
N VAL A 611 -31.10 27.63 6.81
CA VAL A 611 -30.90 28.99 6.26
C VAL A 611 -31.08 28.98 4.73
N GLN A 612 -31.77 29.96 4.16
CA GLN A 612 -32.20 29.90 2.76
C GLN A 612 -31.23 30.61 1.81
N ASN A 613 -30.87 31.86 2.07
CA ASN A 613 -29.93 32.66 1.27
C ASN A 613 -28.73 33.10 2.12
N GLY A 614 -28.94 33.52 3.36
CA GLY A 614 -27.87 33.85 4.29
C GLY A 614 -28.28 34.41 5.64
N THR A 615 -27.43 34.24 6.64
CA THR A 615 -27.58 34.73 8.01
C THR A 615 -26.42 35.68 8.37
N ASP A 616 -26.31 36.14 9.61
CA ASP A 616 -25.11 36.88 10.08
C ASP A 616 -24.97 36.81 11.61
N PHE A 617 -23.77 37.05 12.12
CA PHE A 617 -23.48 37.19 13.54
C PHE A 617 -22.32 38.17 13.77
N ARG A 618 -22.27 38.78 14.95
CA ARG A 618 -21.24 39.73 15.35
C ARG A 618 -20.20 39.07 16.25
N ILE A 619 -18.98 38.95 15.74
CA ILE A 619 -17.80 38.51 16.48
C ILE A 619 -17.41 39.64 17.45
N THR A 620 -17.15 39.29 18.71
CA THR A 620 -16.66 40.20 19.76
C THR A 620 -15.44 39.58 20.44
N VAL A 621 -14.32 40.30 20.51
CA VAL A 621 -13.11 39.86 21.24
C VAL A 621 -12.97 40.71 22.50
N VAL A 622 -12.77 40.07 23.66
CA VAL A 622 -12.80 40.70 24.98
C VAL A 622 -11.46 40.51 25.71
N ASP A 623 -10.89 41.58 26.28
CA ASP A 623 -9.64 41.52 27.07
C ASP A 623 -9.85 41.35 28.58
N GLY A 624 -8.74 41.21 29.33
CA GLY A 624 -8.70 41.11 30.79
C GLY A 624 -9.21 42.35 31.54
N ALA A 625 -9.30 43.51 30.88
CA ALA A 625 -9.91 44.72 31.41
C ALA A 625 -11.41 44.85 31.05
N GLY A 626 -11.97 43.90 30.29
CA GLY A 626 -13.35 43.90 29.83
C GLY A 626 -13.64 44.82 28.64
N LYS A 627 -12.61 45.36 27.97
CA LYS A 627 -12.78 46.11 26.72
C LYS A 627 -13.09 45.16 25.58
N THR A 628 -13.71 45.68 24.52
CA THR A 628 -14.18 44.87 23.39
C THR A 628 -13.85 45.46 22.03
N PHE A 629 -13.29 44.63 21.15
CA PHE A 629 -13.36 44.83 19.70
C PHE A 629 -14.57 44.05 19.15
N ALA A 630 -15.24 44.54 18.10
CA ALA A 630 -16.35 43.82 17.47
C ALA A 630 -16.49 44.10 15.97
N ILE A 631 -16.88 43.08 15.21
CA ILE A 631 -17.11 43.13 13.76
C ILE A 631 -18.21 42.14 13.36
N ALA A 632 -18.97 42.42 12.29
CA ALA A 632 -19.93 41.46 11.71
C ALA A 632 -19.20 40.42 10.86
N ALA A 633 -19.62 39.16 10.89
CA ALA A 633 -19.03 38.10 10.08
C ALA A 633 -19.20 38.39 8.58
N SER A 634 -20.37 38.92 8.19
CA SER A 634 -20.63 39.44 6.84
C SER A 634 -19.66 40.54 6.38
N ALA A 635 -19.09 41.32 7.31
CA ALA A 635 -18.11 42.37 7.02
C ALA A 635 -16.65 41.87 7.01
N VAL A 636 -16.40 40.63 7.46
CA VAL A 636 -15.10 39.95 7.36
C VAL A 636 -15.05 39.14 6.07
N ASN A 637 -15.99 38.22 5.88
CA ASN A 637 -16.16 37.46 4.65
C ASN A 637 -17.63 37.00 4.54
N PRO A 638 -18.46 37.61 3.67
CA PRO A 638 -19.87 37.28 3.54
C PRO A 638 -20.14 35.86 2.99
N LEU A 639 -19.13 35.17 2.44
CA LEU A 639 -19.28 33.80 1.93
C LEU A 639 -19.43 32.77 3.04
N ALA A 640 -18.97 33.08 4.26
CA ALA A 640 -19.08 32.18 5.42
C ALA A 640 -20.43 32.25 6.14
N VAL A 641 -21.30 33.19 5.75
CA VAL A 641 -22.64 33.40 6.31
C VAL A 641 -23.76 33.46 5.26
N ASN A 642 -23.42 33.49 3.97
CA ASN A 642 -24.35 33.30 2.85
C ASN A 642 -24.25 31.88 2.26
N ARG A 643 -25.23 31.47 1.45
CA ARG A 643 -25.19 30.20 0.72
C ARG A 643 -24.21 30.19 -0.44
N MET A 644 -23.64 29.01 -0.69
CA MET A 644 -23.02 28.68 -1.97
C MET A 644 -24.10 28.69 -3.08
N PRO A 645 -23.78 29.08 -4.32
CA PRO A 645 -24.79 29.21 -5.37
C PRO A 645 -25.31 27.86 -5.88
N GLY A 646 -26.53 27.83 -6.42
CA GLY A 646 -27.10 26.61 -7.01
C GLY A 646 -28.59 26.67 -7.36
N GLY A 647 -29.37 27.53 -6.69
CA GLY A 647 -30.81 27.66 -6.96
C GLY A 647 -31.57 26.42 -6.50
N THR A 648 -32.29 25.76 -7.41
CA THR A 648 -33.03 24.52 -7.11
C THR A 648 -32.28 23.23 -7.48
N ASN A 649 -31.05 23.32 -7.98
CA ASN A 649 -30.25 22.13 -8.32
C ASN A 649 -29.81 21.38 -7.04
N THR A 650 -30.09 20.08 -6.98
CA THR A 650 -29.84 19.18 -5.85
C THR A 650 -28.38 18.80 -5.64
N THR A 651 -27.55 18.92 -6.67
CA THR A 651 -26.08 18.72 -6.60
C THR A 651 -25.36 19.99 -6.09
N LEU A 652 -26.05 21.14 -6.07
CA LEU A 652 -25.49 22.45 -5.71
C LEU A 652 -26.12 23.03 -4.42
N ASN A 653 -25.85 24.32 -4.13
CA ASN A 653 -26.13 24.97 -2.85
C ASN A 653 -25.40 24.31 -1.66
N LYS A 654 -24.16 23.85 -1.90
CA LYS A 654 -23.39 23.04 -0.95
C LYS A 654 -23.20 23.75 0.40
N VAL A 655 -23.31 23.01 1.49
CA VAL A 655 -23.03 23.47 2.86
C VAL A 655 -21.55 23.21 3.14
N VAL A 656 -20.71 24.18 2.78
CA VAL A 656 -19.26 24.14 2.94
C VAL A 656 -18.85 25.22 3.94
N LEU A 657 -18.06 24.86 4.94
CA LEU A 657 -17.44 25.80 5.88
C LEU A 657 -16.55 26.76 5.09
N GLN A 658 -16.57 28.04 5.41
CA GLN A 658 -15.66 29.04 4.81
C GLN A 658 -14.93 29.78 5.93
N GLN A 659 -13.71 30.23 5.66
CA GLN A 659 -12.88 30.87 6.67
C GLN A 659 -13.24 32.36 6.83
N LEU A 660 -13.50 32.76 8.07
CA LEU A 660 -13.47 34.14 8.53
C LEU A 660 -12.06 34.41 9.06
N THR A 661 -11.33 35.35 8.46
CA THR A 661 -9.98 35.75 8.89
C THR A 661 -9.99 37.22 9.31
N ILE A 662 -9.70 37.50 10.58
CA ILE A 662 -9.58 38.86 11.12
C ILE A 662 -8.10 39.11 11.47
N PRO A 663 -7.36 39.94 10.71
CA PRO A 663 -5.98 40.27 11.06
C PRO A 663 -5.89 40.96 12.42
N THR A 664 -5.02 40.51 13.31
CA THR A 664 -4.91 41.03 14.69
C THR A 664 -4.54 42.52 14.72
N SER A 665 -3.85 43.01 13.69
CA SER A 665 -3.56 44.43 13.45
C SER A 665 -4.82 45.31 13.31
N THR A 666 -5.98 44.75 12.99
CA THR A 666 -7.27 45.45 12.96
C THR A 666 -8.00 45.45 14.31
N ILE A 667 -7.65 44.51 15.21
CA ILE A 667 -8.29 44.28 16.52
C ILE A 667 -7.79 45.35 17.51
N THR A 668 -8.30 46.56 17.35
CA THR A 668 -7.86 47.75 18.08
C THR A 668 -8.72 48.04 19.32
N GLY A 669 -8.15 48.78 20.27
CA GLY A 669 -8.83 49.24 21.49
C GLY A 669 -8.80 48.27 22.69
N ILE A 670 -8.33 47.03 22.49
CA ILE A 670 -8.19 45.99 23.51
C ILE A 670 -6.72 45.61 23.76
N ASP A 671 -6.44 44.92 24.87
CA ASP A 671 -5.14 44.33 25.16
C ASP A 671 -5.00 42.91 24.56
N LEU A 672 -4.19 42.79 23.50
CA LEU A 672 -3.90 41.51 22.84
C LEU A 672 -2.92 40.61 23.63
N THR A 673 -2.34 41.08 24.73
CA THR A 673 -1.53 40.23 25.63
C THR A 673 -2.39 39.46 26.63
N ASP A 674 -3.68 39.79 26.77
CA ASP A 674 -4.57 39.17 27.75
C ASP A 674 -6.03 39.02 27.26
N VAL A 675 -6.24 38.38 26.10
CA VAL A 675 -7.58 38.07 25.58
C VAL A 675 -8.26 36.99 26.44
N ARG A 676 -9.56 37.18 26.76
CA ARG A 676 -10.31 36.34 27.72
C ARG A 676 -11.53 35.63 27.16
N GLU A 677 -12.26 36.25 26.24
CA GLU A 677 -13.52 35.69 25.72
C GLU A 677 -13.70 36.13 24.25
N VAL A 678 -14.16 35.21 23.41
CA VAL A 678 -14.70 35.52 22.07
C VAL A 678 -16.21 35.26 22.12
N ARG A 679 -17.02 36.17 21.59
CA ARG A 679 -18.49 36.04 21.54
C ARG A 679 -19.00 36.09 20.12
N LEU A 680 -19.97 35.24 19.81
CA LEU A 680 -20.73 35.22 18.57
C LEU A 680 -22.17 35.62 18.95
N THR A 681 -22.49 36.90 18.81
CA THR A 681 -23.86 37.42 19.06
C THR A 681 -24.66 37.34 17.76
N ALA A 682 -25.88 36.79 17.78
CA ALA A 682 -26.75 36.71 16.62
C ALA A 682 -27.03 38.07 15.97
N ALA A 683 -27.21 38.09 14.64
CA ALA A 683 -27.58 39.27 13.86
C ALA A 683 -28.61 38.93 12.77
N VAL A 684 -28.95 39.91 11.93
CA VAL A 684 -29.83 39.77 10.76
C VAL A 684 -28.95 39.74 9.52
N GLY A 685 -29.05 38.65 8.74
CA GLY A 685 -28.27 38.46 7.50
C GLY A 685 -29.06 38.71 6.22
N ALA A 686 -28.60 38.11 5.12
CA ALA A 686 -29.20 38.26 3.79
C ALA A 686 -30.68 37.81 3.70
N ASP A 687 -31.11 36.86 4.52
CA ASP A 687 -32.52 36.43 4.64
C ASP A 687 -33.43 37.52 5.25
N GLY A 688 -32.88 38.59 5.83
CA GLY A 688 -33.64 39.69 6.42
C GLY A 688 -34.38 39.33 7.72
N THR A 689 -34.14 38.13 8.29
CA THR A 689 -34.75 37.69 9.55
C THR A 689 -33.73 37.63 10.70
N GLY A 690 -34.22 37.80 11.93
CA GLY A 690 -33.47 37.61 13.16
C GLY A 690 -33.40 36.17 13.67
N THR A 691 -33.98 35.20 12.93
CA THR A 691 -33.77 33.76 13.12
C THR A 691 -32.62 33.30 12.22
N GLY A 692 -31.82 32.35 12.67
CA GLY A 692 -30.68 31.87 11.90
C GLY A 692 -29.89 30.78 12.59
N GLY A 693 -28.75 30.44 12.00
CA GLY A 693 -27.84 29.46 12.55
C GLY A 693 -26.61 29.25 11.68
N VAL A 694 -25.52 28.81 12.28
CA VAL A 694 -24.28 28.43 11.60
C VAL A 694 -23.68 27.16 12.21
N TYR A 695 -23.01 26.38 11.37
CA TYR A 695 -22.02 25.40 11.82
C TYR A 695 -20.71 26.13 12.14
N LEU A 696 -20.03 25.70 13.21
CA LEU A 696 -18.78 26.29 13.72
C LEU A 696 -17.69 25.22 13.80
N SER A 697 -16.48 25.58 13.33
CA SER A 697 -15.24 24.81 13.46
C SER A 697 -14.06 25.76 13.65
N ASP A 698 -13.02 25.30 14.33
CA ASP A 698 -11.67 25.89 14.39
C ASP A 698 -11.64 27.41 14.72
N LEU A 699 -11.97 27.77 15.96
CA LEU A 699 -11.64 29.10 16.51
C LEU A 699 -10.18 29.11 16.97
N ALA A 700 -9.32 29.82 16.27
CA ALA A 700 -7.90 29.94 16.60
C ALA A 700 -7.36 31.37 16.52
N PHE A 701 -6.26 31.63 17.22
CA PHE A 701 -5.36 32.74 16.89
C PHE A 701 -4.09 32.15 16.31
N ASP A 702 -3.76 32.49 15.07
CA ASP A 702 -2.69 31.81 14.32
C ASP A 702 -1.85 32.77 13.46
N THR A 703 -0.80 32.20 12.86
CA THR A 703 0.08 32.88 11.92
C THR A 703 0.29 32.00 10.67
N PRO A 704 -0.10 32.46 9.47
CA PRO A 704 0.10 31.74 8.22
C PRO A 704 1.51 31.20 8.01
N SER A 705 1.64 29.89 7.78
CA SER A 705 2.92 29.21 7.51
C SER A 705 2.73 27.86 6.83
N VAL A 706 3.72 27.41 6.05
CA VAL A 706 3.76 26.05 5.48
C VAL A 706 3.99 24.98 6.56
N GLY A 707 4.70 25.32 7.63
CA GLY A 707 5.12 24.37 8.66
C GLY A 707 6.44 23.68 8.33
N THR A 708 6.63 22.45 8.79
CA THR A 708 7.82 21.61 8.56
C THR A 708 7.38 20.22 8.12
N ALA A 709 7.65 19.84 6.87
CA ALA A 709 7.43 18.47 6.41
C ALA A 709 8.40 17.49 7.10
N VAL A 710 7.95 16.28 7.42
CA VAL A 710 8.77 15.28 8.14
C VAL A 710 8.75 13.93 7.42
N VAL A 711 9.80 13.66 6.65
CA VAL A 711 9.99 12.34 6.00
C VAL A 711 10.37 11.30 7.06
N GLN A 712 9.40 10.50 7.50
CA GLN A 712 9.60 9.47 8.53
C GLN A 712 8.75 8.20 8.29
N THR A 713 9.23 7.07 8.81
CA THR A 713 8.49 5.80 8.77
C THR A 713 7.39 5.80 9.83
N ARG A 714 6.11 5.84 9.43
CA ARG A 714 4.93 5.69 10.31
C ARG A 714 4.55 4.22 10.47
N THR A 715 3.85 3.90 11.57
CA THR A 715 3.27 2.56 11.78
C THR A 715 2.02 2.43 10.92
N SER A 716 1.79 1.28 10.29
CA SER A 716 0.59 1.09 9.46
C SER A 716 -0.44 0.16 10.09
N VAL A 717 -1.71 0.53 10.00
CA VAL A 717 -2.86 -0.31 10.36
C VAL A 717 -3.36 -1.06 9.13
N ASN A 718 -3.71 -2.33 9.33
CA ASN A 718 -4.05 -3.31 8.29
C ASN A 718 -5.13 -4.27 8.83
N VAL A 719 -5.75 -5.02 7.94
CA VAL A 719 -6.73 -6.07 8.23
C VAL A 719 -6.33 -7.37 7.51
N ALA A 720 -6.48 -8.51 8.19
CA ALA A 720 -6.11 -9.80 7.65
C ALA A 720 -7.23 -10.38 6.76
N PRO A 721 -6.92 -10.99 5.60
CA PRO A 721 -7.88 -11.78 4.86
C PRO A 721 -8.35 -12.94 5.74
N THR A 722 -9.66 -13.11 5.83
CA THR A 722 -10.31 -14.06 6.74
C THR A 722 -11.23 -14.95 5.93
N ILE A 723 -11.19 -16.26 6.17
CA ILE A 723 -12.14 -17.21 5.59
C ILE A 723 -12.68 -18.16 6.65
N VAL A 724 -13.98 -18.43 6.60
CA VAL A 724 -14.74 -19.23 7.57
C VAL A 724 -15.78 -20.11 6.86
N GLU A 725 -16.24 -21.15 7.55
CA GLU A 725 -17.46 -21.87 7.18
C GLU A 725 -18.70 -20.97 7.40
N GLU A 726 -19.76 -21.18 6.63
CA GLU A 726 -21.07 -20.56 6.87
C GLU A 726 -21.69 -21.06 8.18
N GLY A 727 -21.70 -22.37 8.36
CA GLY A 727 -22.12 -23.07 9.57
C GLY A 727 -23.63 -23.24 9.68
N ASN A 728 -24.04 -24.20 10.51
CA ASN A 728 -25.41 -24.71 10.60
C ASN A 728 -26.47 -23.73 11.21
N GLY A 729 -26.15 -22.45 11.38
CA GLY A 729 -27.00 -21.44 12.02
C GLY A 729 -26.27 -20.12 12.31
N PRO A 730 -26.98 -19.08 12.80
CA PRO A 730 -26.38 -17.78 13.10
C PRO A 730 -25.18 -17.88 14.05
N GLY A 731 -24.08 -17.20 13.69
CA GLY A 731 -22.80 -17.29 14.36
C GLY A 731 -21.98 -16.01 14.27
N SER A 732 -20.65 -16.14 14.31
CA SER A 732 -19.72 -15.02 14.13
C SER A 732 -18.37 -15.51 13.63
N ALA A 733 -17.68 -14.65 12.87
CA ALA A 733 -16.29 -14.77 12.48
C ALA A 733 -15.50 -13.61 13.10
N ASP A 734 -14.35 -13.89 13.70
CA ASP A 734 -13.42 -12.83 14.09
C ASP A 734 -12.57 -12.40 12.90
N VAL A 735 -12.21 -11.12 12.81
CA VAL A 735 -11.28 -10.59 11.81
C VAL A 735 -10.09 -9.94 12.54
N ALA A 736 -8.87 -10.31 12.18
CA ALA A 736 -7.67 -9.72 12.77
C ALA A 736 -7.35 -8.35 12.15
N VAL A 737 -7.39 -7.31 12.97
CA VAL A 737 -6.99 -5.94 12.62
C VAL A 737 -5.70 -5.63 13.36
N TYR A 738 -4.65 -5.24 12.63
CA TYR A 738 -3.28 -5.30 13.15
C TYR A 738 -2.41 -4.11 12.73
N LEU A 739 -1.41 -3.82 13.56
CA LEU A 739 -0.35 -2.85 13.26
C LEU A 739 0.86 -3.60 12.71
N ASN A 740 1.53 -3.06 11.69
CA ASN A 740 2.74 -3.67 11.12
C ASN A 740 3.93 -3.71 12.09
N ARG A 741 3.85 -3.00 13.22
CA ARG A 741 4.75 -3.03 14.37
C ARG A 741 4.09 -2.40 15.59
N ALA A 742 4.72 -2.53 16.76
CA ALA A 742 4.28 -1.86 17.98
C ALA A 742 4.47 -0.34 17.91
N GLU A 743 3.41 0.43 18.22
CA GLU A 743 3.43 1.89 18.32
C GLU A 743 3.52 2.36 19.78
N LYS A 744 4.11 3.53 20.02
CA LYS A 744 4.28 4.16 21.36
C LYS A 744 3.09 5.03 21.75
N SER A 745 2.42 5.62 20.77
CA SER A 745 1.12 6.27 20.96
C SER A 745 0.00 5.24 20.96
N ALA A 746 -1.16 5.59 21.53
CA ALA A 746 -2.37 4.84 21.25
C ALA A 746 -2.81 5.09 19.79
N VAL A 747 -3.23 4.05 19.10
CA VAL A 747 -3.73 4.12 17.72
C VAL A 747 -5.22 3.83 17.73
N THR A 748 -6.04 4.64 17.07
CA THR A 748 -7.44 4.29 16.76
C THR A 748 -7.62 4.15 15.26
N ALA A 749 -8.56 3.30 14.85
CA ALA A 749 -9.07 3.25 13.48
C ALA A 749 -10.52 2.76 13.51
N TYR A 750 -11.20 2.81 12.36
CA TYR A 750 -12.55 2.29 12.22
C TYR A 750 -12.60 1.18 11.18
N VAL A 751 -13.30 0.10 11.52
CA VAL A 751 -13.38 -1.14 10.75
C VAL A 751 -14.81 -1.30 10.23
N SER A 752 -14.98 -1.52 8.93
CA SER A 752 -16.29 -1.68 8.30
C SER A 752 -16.35 -2.96 7.48
N VAL A 753 -17.48 -3.65 7.47
CA VAL A 753 -17.74 -4.82 6.59
C VAL A 753 -18.86 -4.46 5.64
N ILE A 754 -18.52 -4.29 4.36
CA ILE A 754 -19.42 -3.79 3.32
C ILE A 754 -20.28 -4.94 2.79
N GLY A 755 -21.59 -4.69 2.69
CA GLY A 755 -22.64 -5.71 2.47
C GLY A 755 -23.58 -5.90 3.68
N ALA A 756 -23.22 -5.33 4.83
CA ALA A 756 -24.07 -5.28 6.03
C ALA A 756 -25.16 -4.19 5.93
N ALA A 757 -26.44 -4.58 6.03
CA ALA A 757 -27.57 -3.65 6.02
C ALA A 757 -27.96 -3.16 7.44
N ALA A 758 -28.85 -2.18 7.52
CA ALA A 758 -29.24 -1.53 8.77
C ALA A 758 -30.04 -2.44 9.70
N GLY A 759 -29.37 -3.06 10.69
CA GLY A 759 -30.02 -3.93 11.67
C GLY A 759 -30.59 -5.23 11.08
N SER A 760 -30.12 -5.66 9.91
CA SER A 760 -30.43 -6.98 9.36
C SER A 760 -29.78 -8.08 10.19
N VAL A 761 -30.37 -9.29 10.13
CA VAL A 761 -29.68 -10.51 10.56
C VAL A 761 -28.83 -10.94 9.38
N GLY A 762 -27.50 -10.78 9.46
CA GLY A 762 -26.62 -10.83 8.30
C GLY A 762 -25.15 -10.95 8.64
N VAL A 763 -24.32 -11.23 7.63
CA VAL A 763 -22.85 -11.11 7.73
C VAL A 763 -22.42 -9.65 7.76
N GLY A 764 -21.71 -9.24 8.82
CA GLY A 764 -21.02 -7.95 8.84
C GLY A 764 -21.31 -7.05 10.04
N ILE A 765 -20.50 -6.01 10.16
CA ILE A 765 -20.67 -4.89 11.07
C ILE A 765 -20.75 -3.59 10.26
N GLY A 766 -21.73 -2.74 10.57
CA GLY A 766 -21.88 -1.46 9.87
C GLY A 766 -20.68 -0.53 10.09
N MET A 767 -20.10 -0.55 11.31
CA MET A 767 -18.78 -0.01 11.69
C MET A 767 -18.45 -0.43 13.14
N GLU A 768 -17.17 -0.68 13.45
CA GLU A 768 -16.63 -0.71 14.82
C GLU A 768 -15.40 0.21 14.95
N LYS A 769 -15.21 0.86 16.11
CA LYS A 769 -13.99 1.62 16.42
C LYS A 769 -12.99 0.78 17.20
N VAL A 770 -11.87 0.44 16.57
CA VAL A 770 -10.75 -0.23 17.25
C VAL A 770 -9.80 0.78 17.91
N ALA A 771 -9.24 0.39 19.04
CA ALA A 771 -8.23 1.16 19.77
C ALA A 771 -7.11 0.24 20.29
N PHE A 772 -5.89 0.46 19.82
CA PHE A 772 -4.69 -0.23 20.26
C PHE A 772 -4.04 0.55 21.40
N ALA A 773 -3.74 -0.13 22.50
CA ALA A 773 -2.91 0.43 23.57
C ALA A 773 -1.44 0.57 23.08
N PRO A 774 -0.64 1.48 23.67
CA PRO A 774 0.80 1.54 23.43
C PRO A 774 1.48 0.16 23.57
N GLY A 775 2.14 -0.29 22.50
CA GLY A 775 2.78 -1.61 22.41
C GLY A 775 1.90 -2.74 21.87
N GLU A 776 0.59 -2.55 21.73
CA GLU A 776 -0.35 -3.55 21.22
C GLU A 776 -0.37 -3.57 19.68
N THR A 777 -0.39 -4.76 19.07
CA THR A 777 -0.24 -4.91 17.60
C THR A 777 -1.36 -5.66 16.91
N CYS A 778 -2.33 -6.24 17.63
CA CYS A 778 -3.46 -6.96 17.02
C CYS A 778 -4.72 -6.85 17.87
N LYS A 779 -5.87 -6.77 17.22
CA LYS A 779 -7.22 -6.87 17.77
C LYS A 779 -8.02 -7.87 16.94
N ALA A 780 -8.79 -8.73 17.59
CA ALA A 780 -9.94 -9.36 16.94
C ALA A 780 -11.10 -8.37 16.89
N VAL A 781 -11.82 -8.33 15.77
CA VAL A 781 -13.10 -7.63 15.60
C VAL A 781 -14.14 -8.68 15.25
N THR A 782 -15.15 -8.83 16.10
CA THR A 782 -16.15 -9.92 15.95
C THR A 782 -17.25 -9.50 15.00
N VAL A 783 -17.32 -10.20 13.87
CA VAL A 783 -18.28 -9.97 12.80
C VAL A 783 -19.39 -11.03 12.87
N PRO A 784 -20.67 -10.68 13.07
CA PRO A 784 -21.77 -11.63 12.97
C PRO A 784 -21.78 -12.37 11.62
N THR A 785 -22.20 -13.63 11.60
CA THR A 785 -22.40 -14.42 10.37
C THR A 785 -23.77 -15.09 10.35
N LEU A 786 -24.33 -15.28 9.16
CA LEU A 786 -25.68 -15.80 8.95
C LEU A 786 -25.63 -17.25 8.43
N GLY A 787 -25.20 -18.18 9.28
CA GLY A 787 -25.23 -19.60 8.94
C GLY A 787 -26.64 -20.18 8.83
N ASN A 788 -26.80 -21.25 8.04
CA ASN A 788 -28.07 -21.92 7.79
C ASN A 788 -27.85 -23.43 7.50
N THR A 789 -28.82 -24.18 6.94
CA THR A 789 -28.66 -25.62 6.63
C THR A 789 -29.13 -25.96 5.21
N ALA A 790 -28.85 -25.11 4.23
CA ALA A 790 -29.39 -25.19 2.87
C ALA A 790 -28.44 -24.66 1.80
N ALA A 791 -28.03 -25.58 0.93
CA ALA A 791 -27.16 -25.40 -0.22
C ALA A 791 -27.49 -24.18 -1.12
N SER A 792 -26.53 -23.26 -1.24
CA SER A 792 -26.59 -22.04 -2.04
C SER A 792 -26.27 -22.25 -3.53
N ALA A 793 -26.39 -21.19 -4.34
CA ALA A 793 -25.94 -21.19 -5.74
C ALA A 793 -24.42 -21.02 -5.88
N SER A 794 -23.80 -20.27 -4.98
CA SER A 794 -22.36 -19.96 -4.95
C SER A 794 -21.61 -20.82 -3.92
N PRO A 795 -20.35 -21.19 -4.15
CA PRO A 795 -19.52 -21.95 -3.20
C PRO A 795 -18.98 -21.11 -2.03
N SER A 796 -19.06 -19.78 -2.14
CA SER A 796 -18.70 -18.82 -1.11
C SER A 796 -19.23 -17.44 -1.44
N THR A 797 -19.40 -16.60 -0.42
CA THR A 797 -19.59 -15.14 -0.55
C THR A 797 -18.37 -14.42 0.01
N ALA A 798 -17.93 -13.33 -0.63
CA ALA A 798 -16.86 -12.47 -0.11
C ALA A 798 -17.39 -11.07 0.22
N PHE A 799 -17.16 -10.64 1.46
CA PHE A 799 -17.53 -9.33 1.98
C PHE A 799 -16.27 -8.47 2.10
N LYS A 800 -16.28 -7.24 1.56
CA LYS A 800 -15.12 -6.33 1.66
C LYS A 800 -14.99 -5.85 3.11
N VAL A 801 -13.80 -5.98 3.69
CA VAL A 801 -13.45 -5.42 5.00
C VAL A 801 -12.42 -4.30 4.81
N SER A 802 -12.69 -3.14 5.40
CA SER A 802 -11.80 -1.97 5.40
C SER A 802 -11.38 -1.60 6.81
N VAL A 803 -10.18 -1.03 6.97
CA VAL A 803 -9.76 -0.29 8.17
C VAL A 803 -9.30 1.11 7.78
N THR A 804 -9.96 2.12 8.33
CA THR A 804 -10.03 3.50 7.80
C THR A 804 -9.99 4.54 8.92
N ASN A 805 -9.85 5.84 8.58
CA ASN A 805 -9.87 6.97 9.52
C ASN A 805 -8.98 6.71 10.77
N SER A 806 -7.68 6.60 10.53
CA SER A 806 -6.69 6.18 11.51
C SER A 806 -6.00 7.34 12.24
N THR A 807 -5.66 7.17 13.52
CA THR A 807 -4.88 8.15 14.31
C THR A 807 -3.56 7.55 14.76
N ASN A 808 -2.48 8.33 14.73
CA ASN A 808 -1.09 7.94 15.02
C ASN A 808 -0.46 6.83 14.14
N ALA A 809 -1.27 6.03 13.44
CA ALA A 809 -0.87 5.10 12.38
C ALA A 809 -1.49 5.53 11.04
N VAL A 810 -0.86 5.12 9.93
CA VAL A 810 -1.37 5.30 8.56
C VAL A 810 -2.08 4.03 8.06
N MET A 811 -2.93 4.12 7.04
CA MET A 811 -3.42 2.93 6.35
C MET A 811 -2.27 2.24 5.60
N GLY A 812 -2.19 0.91 5.69
CA GLY A 812 -1.14 0.10 5.06
C GLY A 812 -1.57 -0.61 3.78
N ALA A 813 -0.61 -1.35 3.18
CA ALA A 813 -0.79 -2.16 1.96
C ALA A 813 -1.74 -3.37 2.12
N SER A 814 -2.37 -3.52 3.29
CA SER A 814 -3.47 -4.44 3.54
C SER A 814 -4.54 -3.79 4.42
N ALA A 815 -4.80 -2.48 4.25
CA ALA A 815 -5.94 -1.79 4.88
C ALA A 815 -7.30 -2.24 4.32
N PHE A 816 -7.30 -3.02 3.25
CA PHE A 816 -8.46 -3.71 2.70
C PHE A 816 -8.19 -5.22 2.60
N ALA A 817 -9.18 -6.04 2.93
CA ALA A 817 -9.16 -7.48 2.75
C ALA A 817 -10.60 -8.01 2.54
N ASN A 818 -10.74 -9.33 2.34
CA ASN A 818 -12.05 -9.98 2.30
C ASN A 818 -12.29 -10.80 3.58
N LEU A 819 -13.53 -10.78 4.06
CA LEU A 819 -14.12 -11.86 4.86
C LEU A 819 -14.89 -12.77 3.90
N THR A 820 -14.39 -13.98 3.70
CA THR A 820 -15.01 -14.99 2.83
C THR A 820 -15.76 -16.01 3.69
N VAL A 821 -17.04 -16.24 3.36
CA VAL A 821 -17.90 -17.24 4.00
C VAL A 821 -18.11 -18.38 3.01
N ARG A 822 -17.75 -19.61 3.39
CA ARG A 822 -17.79 -20.82 2.53
C ARG A 822 -19.06 -21.63 2.77
N GLU A 823 -19.70 -22.06 1.68
CA GLU A 823 -20.85 -22.96 1.65
C GLU A 823 -20.50 -24.37 2.22
N ASP A 824 -21.07 -24.76 3.36
CA ASP A 824 -20.83 -26.07 3.99
C ASP A 824 -21.93 -27.14 3.85
N ASP A 825 -23.13 -26.80 3.39
CA ASP A 825 -24.21 -27.76 3.08
C ASP A 825 -24.15 -28.29 1.63
N GLY A 826 -23.69 -27.48 0.69
CA GLY A 826 -23.41 -27.88 -0.70
C GLY A 826 -23.72 -26.82 -1.76
N VAL A 827 -23.25 -27.04 -2.99
CA VAL A 827 -23.38 -26.05 -4.07
C VAL A 827 -24.36 -26.55 -5.14
N THR A 828 -25.36 -25.73 -5.45
CA THR A 828 -26.39 -26.01 -6.47
C THR A 828 -26.10 -25.38 -7.84
N GLY A 829 -25.18 -24.41 -7.90
CA GLY A 829 -24.74 -23.78 -9.15
C GLY A 829 -23.70 -24.59 -9.92
N ALA A 830 -23.19 -24.01 -11.01
CA ALA A 830 -22.21 -24.66 -11.89
C ALA A 830 -20.75 -24.61 -11.37
N ALA A 831 -20.48 -23.83 -10.33
CA ALA A 831 -19.16 -23.73 -9.72
C ALA A 831 -18.92 -24.91 -8.75
N PRO A 832 -17.70 -25.48 -8.69
CA PRO A 832 -17.39 -26.55 -7.75
C PRO A 832 -17.39 -26.05 -6.30
N ALA A 833 -17.72 -26.93 -5.36
CA ALA A 833 -17.59 -26.65 -3.93
C ALA A 833 -16.13 -26.38 -3.56
N LEU A 834 -15.91 -25.35 -2.72
CA LEU A 834 -14.60 -25.04 -2.16
C LEU A 834 -14.27 -26.00 -1.01
N ALA A 835 -12.96 -26.26 -0.85
CA ALA A 835 -12.45 -27.15 0.19
C ALA A 835 -12.72 -26.61 1.61
N PRO A 836 -13.03 -27.47 2.61
CA PRO A 836 -13.22 -27.06 4.00
C PRO A 836 -12.08 -26.21 4.57
N VAL A 837 -12.45 -25.21 5.37
CA VAL A 837 -11.57 -24.19 5.98
C VAL A 837 -11.52 -24.30 7.51
N GLY A 838 -12.31 -25.21 8.09
CA GLY A 838 -12.22 -25.63 9.48
C GLY A 838 -12.70 -24.59 10.48
N ALA A 839 -12.77 -25.00 11.75
CA ALA A 839 -13.16 -24.11 12.84
C ALA A 839 -12.09 -23.03 13.08
N GLN A 840 -12.50 -21.76 13.05
CA GLN A 840 -11.62 -20.61 13.29
C GLN A 840 -11.07 -20.60 14.72
N GLY A 841 -9.77 -20.33 14.87
CA GLY A 841 -9.08 -20.13 16.15
C GLY A 841 -8.95 -18.65 16.53
N ASP A 842 -8.04 -18.35 17.47
CA ASP A 842 -7.69 -16.96 17.78
C ASP A 842 -7.01 -16.30 16.56
N VAL A 843 -7.65 -15.29 15.99
CA VAL A 843 -7.21 -14.70 14.71
C VAL A 843 -5.90 -13.92 14.80
N CYS A 844 -5.52 -13.45 15.99
CA CYS A 844 -4.22 -12.81 16.20
C CYS A 844 -3.09 -13.86 16.29
N ALA A 845 -3.37 -15.02 16.88
CA ALA A 845 -2.47 -16.17 16.85
C ALA A 845 -2.37 -16.79 15.44
N GLU A 846 -3.48 -16.92 14.71
CA GLU A 846 -3.48 -17.36 13.30
C GLU A 846 -2.67 -16.40 12.42
N LEU A 847 -2.87 -15.08 12.53
CA LEU A 847 -2.08 -14.08 11.80
C LEU A 847 -0.58 -14.18 12.13
N ALA A 848 -0.21 -14.34 13.40
CA ALA A 848 1.18 -14.54 13.81
C ALA A 848 1.75 -15.87 13.27
N ALA A 849 0.92 -16.92 13.18
CA ALA A 849 1.28 -18.25 12.69
C ALA A 849 1.28 -18.39 11.15
N ALA A 850 0.66 -17.45 10.43
CA ALA A 850 0.68 -17.36 8.97
C ALA A 850 1.81 -16.43 8.46
N THR A 851 2.11 -15.35 9.19
CA THR A 851 3.20 -14.41 8.86
C THR A 851 4.61 -14.96 9.17
N ASN A 852 4.73 -15.99 10.00
CA ASN A 852 5.98 -16.66 10.33
C ASN A 852 5.94 -18.11 9.85
N PRO A 853 6.60 -18.46 8.74
CA PRO A 853 6.68 -19.84 8.26
C PRO A 853 7.29 -20.78 9.31
N VAL A 854 6.70 -21.96 9.44
CA VAL A 854 7.19 -23.00 10.38
C VAL A 854 7.83 -24.18 9.64
N PRO A 855 8.73 -24.94 10.29
CA PRO A 855 9.20 -26.20 9.74
C PRO A 855 8.04 -27.17 9.49
N LEU A 856 7.99 -27.75 8.30
CA LEU A 856 7.17 -28.92 8.00
C LEU A 856 7.91 -30.18 8.50
N GLU A 857 7.24 -31.07 9.22
CA GLU A 857 7.89 -32.31 9.67
C GLU A 857 8.04 -33.26 8.47
N THR A 858 9.21 -33.89 8.32
CA THR A 858 9.44 -34.99 7.36
C THR A 858 9.91 -36.26 8.08
N SER A 859 9.59 -37.43 7.56
CA SER A 859 10.15 -38.69 8.04
C SER A 859 11.61 -38.92 7.61
N ALA A 860 12.07 -38.22 6.57
CA ALA A 860 13.43 -38.31 6.03
C ALA A 860 13.81 -37.01 5.29
N GLU A 861 15.07 -36.57 5.46
CA GLU A 861 15.63 -35.40 4.76
C GLU A 861 16.37 -35.80 3.46
N ASP A 862 16.83 -37.06 3.38
CA ASP A 862 17.42 -37.70 2.22
C ASP A 862 16.61 -38.97 1.87
N VAL A 863 16.28 -39.17 0.59
CA VAL A 863 15.44 -40.28 0.11
C VAL A 863 15.99 -40.82 -1.22
N ALA A 864 15.96 -42.13 -1.45
CA ALA A 864 16.39 -42.72 -2.71
C ALA A 864 15.27 -42.70 -3.77
N PRO A 865 15.61 -42.68 -5.08
CA PRO A 865 14.66 -43.00 -6.14
C PRO A 865 14.06 -44.40 -5.93
N GLY A 866 12.72 -44.51 -5.93
CA GLY A 866 11.98 -45.74 -5.62
C GLY A 866 11.45 -45.85 -4.19
N ASP A 867 11.99 -45.06 -3.24
CA ASP A 867 11.51 -45.01 -1.85
C ASP A 867 10.33 -44.04 -1.65
N SER A 868 9.90 -43.84 -0.40
CA SER A 868 8.89 -42.86 -0.04
C SER A 868 9.17 -42.21 1.32
N PHE A 869 8.66 -41.00 1.52
CA PHE A 869 8.73 -40.27 2.79
C PHE A 869 7.34 -39.73 3.18
N THR A 870 7.16 -39.38 4.45
CA THR A 870 5.92 -38.76 4.97
C THR A 870 6.17 -37.32 5.34
N LEU A 871 5.33 -36.41 4.85
CA LEU A 871 5.25 -35.02 5.31
C LEU A 871 4.13 -34.90 6.33
N ARG A 872 4.38 -34.20 7.45
CA ARG A 872 3.41 -33.95 8.52
C ARG A 872 3.38 -32.47 8.91
N ALA A 873 2.23 -31.85 8.69
CA ALA A 873 1.96 -30.44 8.94
C ALA A 873 1.21 -30.27 10.27
N THR A 874 1.53 -29.25 11.07
CA THR A 874 1.00 -29.08 12.44
C THR A 874 0.63 -27.63 12.79
N GLY A 875 -0.38 -27.47 13.67
CA GLY A 875 -0.91 -26.16 14.08
C GLY A 875 -1.86 -25.53 13.06
N TYR A 876 -2.58 -26.35 12.32
CA TYR A 876 -3.67 -25.97 11.42
C TYR A 876 -5.01 -25.98 12.17
N ARG A 877 -6.06 -25.38 11.61
CA ARG A 877 -7.42 -25.46 12.17
C ARG A 877 -7.95 -26.88 12.12
N ALA A 878 -8.72 -27.28 13.13
CA ALA A 878 -9.43 -28.55 13.11
C ALA A 878 -10.43 -28.58 11.93
N GLY A 879 -10.29 -29.56 11.04
CA GLY A 879 -11.14 -29.72 9.86
C GLY A 879 -10.78 -28.86 8.65
N GLU A 880 -9.70 -28.06 8.67
CA GLU A 880 -9.29 -27.35 7.44
C GLU A 880 -8.57 -28.27 6.46
N THR A 881 -8.68 -27.95 5.17
CA THR A 881 -7.94 -28.65 4.11
C THR A 881 -6.51 -28.12 4.06
N VAL A 882 -5.52 -29.02 4.02
CA VAL A 882 -4.10 -28.69 3.87
C VAL A 882 -3.61 -29.25 2.54
N ALA A 883 -3.18 -28.36 1.65
CA ALA A 883 -2.61 -28.70 0.34
C ALA A 883 -1.09 -28.90 0.45
N PHE A 884 -0.59 -29.99 -0.12
CA PHE A 884 0.82 -30.39 -0.09
C PHE A 884 1.46 -30.30 -1.47
N ARG A 885 2.70 -29.82 -1.54
CA ARG A 885 3.49 -29.71 -2.76
C ARG A 885 4.94 -30.14 -2.49
N TYR A 886 5.60 -30.73 -3.48
CA TYR A 886 7.04 -31.02 -3.44
C TYR A 886 7.69 -30.55 -4.76
N GLY A 887 8.51 -29.50 -4.66
CA GLY A 887 9.03 -28.80 -5.83
C GLY A 887 7.90 -28.33 -6.78
N ALA A 888 7.98 -28.72 -8.04
CA ALA A 888 6.93 -28.44 -9.02
C ALA A 888 5.66 -29.31 -8.83
N THR A 889 5.74 -30.45 -8.14
CA THR A 889 4.71 -31.48 -8.10
C THR A 889 3.65 -31.22 -7.02
N ASP A 890 2.38 -31.20 -7.42
CA ASP A 890 1.24 -31.21 -6.50
C ASP A 890 1.06 -32.62 -5.91
N LEU A 891 0.93 -32.71 -4.58
CA LEU A 891 0.76 -33.97 -3.84
C LEU A 891 -0.70 -34.20 -3.41
N GLY A 892 -1.61 -33.28 -3.76
CA GLY A 892 -3.00 -33.28 -3.32
C GLY A 892 -3.19 -32.67 -1.93
N THR A 893 -4.29 -33.06 -1.29
CA THR A 893 -4.75 -32.47 -0.03
C THR A 893 -5.03 -33.53 1.03
N ALA A 894 -4.92 -33.13 2.30
CA ALA A 894 -5.44 -33.88 3.44
C ALA A 894 -6.21 -32.91 4.36
N VAL A 895 -7.31 -33.36 4.95
CA VAL A 895 -8.03 -32.59 5.97
C VAL A 895 -7.29 -32.72 7.30
N ALA A 896 -7.13 -31.61 8.02
CA ALA A 896 -6.48 -31.57 9.32
C ALA A 896 -7.37 -32.20 10.40
N GLU A 897 -6.78 -33.09 11.19
CA GLU A 897 -7.37 -33.76 12.34
C GLU A 897 -7.76 -32.78 13.45
N ALA A 898 -8.47 -33.26 14.46
CA ALA A 898 -8.93 -32.44 15.59
C ALA A 898 -7.80 -31.83 16.46
N ASP A 899 -6.54 -32.27 16.29
CA ASP A 899 -5.34 -31.69 16.90
C ASP A 899 -4.61 -30.68 15.99
N GLY A 900 -5.18 -30.37 14.82
CA GLY A 900 -4.60 -29.45 13.85
C GLY A 900 -3.45 -30.05 13.06
N THR A 901 -3.44 -31.37 12.84
CA THR A 901 -2.38 -32.07 12.10
C THR A 901 -2.89 -32.74 10.82
N ALA A 902 -2.11 -32.63 9.75
CA ALA A 902 -2.38 -33.23 8.45
C ALA A 902 -1.12 -33.95 7.94
N SER A 903 -1.24 -34.97 7.10
CA SER A 903 -0.08 -35.69 6.57
C SER A 903 -0.31 -36.31 5.20
N VAL A 904 0.76 -36.43 4.42
CA VAL A 904 0.76 -37.11 3.10
C VAL A 904 2.01 -37.98 2.95
N VAL A 905 1.86 -39.13 2.30
CA VAL A 905 2.99 -39.99 1.91
C VAL A 905 3.39 -39.65 0.48
N VAL A 906 4.66 -39.32 0.28
CA VAL A 906 5.26 -38.90 -0.98
C VAL A 906 6.09 -40.04 -1.56
N PRO A 907 5.66 -40.71 -2.63
CA PRO A 907 6.48 -41.67 -3.36
C PRO A 907 7.50 -40.94 -4.24
N VAL A 908 8.72 -41.45 -4.33
CA VAL A 908 9.77 -40.96 -5.22
C VAL A 908 9.94 -41.95 -6.37
N ALA A 909 9.78 -41.51 -7.61
CA ALA A 909 9.95 -42.39 -8.77
C ALA A 909 11.42 -42.82 -8.98
N GLU A 910 11.67 -43.99 -9.57
CA GLU A 910 13.03 -44.50 -9.83
C GLU A 910 13.84 -43.58 -10.78
N ASP A 911 13.15 -42.91 -11.70
CA ASP A 911 13.72 -41.99 -12.69
C ASP A 911 13.78 -40.53 -12.24
N ALA A 912 13.22 -40.20 -11.05
CA ALA A 912 13.10 -38.84 -10.52
C ALA A 912 14.42 -38.04 -10.58
N ASP A 913 14.30 -36.72 -10.74
CA ASP A 913 15.43 -35.80 -10.70
C ASP A 913 16.14 -35.85 -9.34
N LEU A 914 17.47 -35.85 -9.37
CA LEU A 914 18.32 -35.88 -8.18
C LEU A 914 18.60 -34.45 -7.71
N GLY A 915 18.51 -34.21 -6.40
CA GLY A 915 18.71 -32.88 -5.83
C GLY A 915 17.82 -32.58 -4.62
N PRO A 916 18.08 -31.46 -3.91
CA PRO A 916 17.14 -30.90 -2.94
C PRO A 916 15.93 -30.28 -3.64
N ALA A 917 14.74 -30.52 -3.11
CA ALA A 917 13.52 -29.82 -3.50
C ALA A 917 12.70 -29.43 -2.26
N ASP A 918 12.04 -28.28 -2.30
CA ASP A 918 11.25 -27.79 -1.18
C ASP A 918 9.85 -28.41 -1.17
N ALA A 919 9.50 -29.05 -0.06
CA ALA A 919 8.15 -29.43 0.30
C ALA A 919 7.43 -28.27 1.01
N ARG A 920 6.15 -28.09 0.71
CA ARG A 920 5.28 -27.06 1.31
C ARG A 920 3.92 -27.65 1.68
N ALA A 921 3.40 -27.28 2.85
CA ALA A 921 2.02 -27.51 3.27
C ALA A 921 1.31 -26.17 3.50
N THR A 922 0.10 -25.97 2.94
CA THR A 922 -0.65 -24.70 3.01
C THR A 922 -2.10 -24.95 3.41
N GLY A 923 -2.57 -24.28 4.46
CA GLY A 923 -3.94 -24.42 4.97
C GLY A 923 -4.93 -23.53 4.23
N SER A 924 -6.08 -24.09 3.84
CA SER A 924 -7.14 -23.36 3.13
C SER A 924 -7.90 -22.36 4.01
N GLY A 925 -7.89 -22.53 5.33
CA GLY A 925 -8.60 -21.68 6.29
C GLY A 925 -7.70 -20.73 7.06
N SER A 926 -6.62 -21.25 7.65
CA SER A 926 -5.66 -20.45 8.43
C SER A 926 -4.68 -19.66 7.56
N GLY A 927 -4.58 -19.96 6.27
CA GLY A 927 -3.53 -19.45 5.37
C GLY A 927 -2.11 -19.91 5.73
N ARG A 928 -1.97 -20.72 6.78
CA ARG A 928 -0.70 -21.12 7.38
C ARG A 928 0.16 -21.90 6.40
N THR A 929 1.42 -21.51 6.30
CA THR A 929 2.41 -22.17 5.44
C THR A 929 3.52 -22.80 6.27
N ALA A 930 3.78 -24.08 6.03
CA ALA A 930 4.93 -24.82 6.57
C ALA A 930 5.81 -25.32 5.42
N THR A 931 7.14 -25.33 5.60
CA THR A 931 8.10 -25.76 4.57
C THR A 931 9.25 -26.60 5.14
N VAL A 932 9.80 -27.50 4.32
CA VAL A 932 11.03 -28.27 4.59
C VAL A 932 11.69 -28.64 3.25
N SER A 933 13.01 -28.74 3.20
CA SER A 933 13.72 -29.22 2.01
C SER A 933 14.02 -30.71 2.15
N VAL A 934 13.76 -31.51 1.13
CA VAL A 934 14.03 -32.96 1.09
C VAL A 934 14.81 -33.27 -0.19
N SER A 935 15.87 -34.07 -0.06
CA SER A 935 16.80 -34.38 -1.16
C SER A 935 16.55 -35.77 -1.73
N VAL A 936 16.33 -35.87 -3.04
CA VAL A 936 16.41 -37.15 -3.75
C VAL A 936 17.88 -37.42 -4.07
N LEU A 937 18.45 -38.45 -3.43
CA LEU A 937 19.86 -38.80 -3.58
C LEU A 937 20.01 -40.20 -4.18
N ALA A 938 20.81 -40.33 -5.23
CA ALA A 938 21.18 -41.61 -5.80
C ALA A 938 21.94 -42.47 -4.77
N PRO A 939 21.52 -43.71 -4.49
CA PRO A 939 22.34 -44.66 -3.76
C PRO A 939 23.70 -44.85 -4.44
N THR A 940 24.76 -44.92 -3.63
CA THR A 940 26.10 -45.29 -4.08
C THR A 940 26.61 -46.48 -3.28
N GLU A 941 27.45 -47.28 -3.91
CA GLU A 941 28.24 -48.33 -3.27
C GLU A 941 29.72 -48.02 -3.51
N THR A 942 30.52 -47.96 -2.45
CA THR A 942 31.96 -47.72 -2.52
C THR A 942 32.70 -49.00 -2.22
N THR A 943 33.66 -49.37 -3.06
CA THR A 943 34.60 -50.49 -2.83
C THR A 943 36.03 -49.99 -2.83
N VAL A 944 36.95 -50.69 -2.17
CA VAL A 944 38.37 -50.30 -2.09
C VAL A 944 39.30 -51.48 -2.37
N THR A 945 40.41 -51.19 -3.06
CA THR A 945 41.46 -52.16 -3.40
C THR A 945 42.84 -51.57 -3.15
N VAL A 946 43.85 -52.42 -2.99
CA VAL A 946 45.24 -52.02 -2.70
C VAL A 946 46.24 -52.69 -3.64
N SER A 947 47.23 -51.93 -4.09
CA SER A 947 48.33 -52.40 -4.93
C SER A 947 49.68 -51.87 -4.43
N PRO A 948 50.69 -52.73 -4.22
CA PRO A 948 50.64 -54.19 -4.30
C PRO A 948 49.86 -54.80 -3.11
N ALA A 949 49.21 -55.94 -3.32
CA ALA A 949 48.36 -56.59 -2.32
C ALA A 949 49.09 -57.14 -1.06
N LYS A 950 50.42 -57.06 -1.02
CA LYS A 950 51.27 -57.40 0.14
C LYS A 950 52.49 -56.45 0.17
N PRO A 951 52.33 -55.21 0.65
CA PRO A 951 53.42 -54.24 0.68
C PRO A 951 54.41 -54.53 1.82
N THR A 952 55.66 -54.12 1.64
CA THR A 952 56.63 -53.99 2.73
C THR A 952 56.61 -52.59 3.32
N ALA A 953 56.98 -52.43 4.59
CA ALA A 953 57.02 -51.13 5.24
C ALA A 953 57.97 -50.16 4.50
N GLY A 954 57.48 -48.96 4.17
CA GLY A 954 58.19 -47.98 3.33
C GLY A 954 58.01 -48.14 1.81
N GLN A 955 57.38 -49.21 1.32
CA GLN A 955 57.11 -49.42 -0.10
C GLN A 955 55.91 -48.60 -0.57
N LYS A 956 56.01 -47.92 -1.72
CA LYS A 956 54.87 -47.23 -2.37
C LYS A 956 53.62 -48.11 -2.37
N VAL A 957 52.55 -47.63 -1.74
CA VAL A 957 51.21 -48.23 -1.79
C VAL A 957 50.29 -47.32 -2.60
N THR A 958 49.47 -47.92 -3.46
CA THR A 958 48.37 -47.24 -4.16
C THR A 958 47.06 -47.90 -3.77
N PHE A 959 46.13 -47.10 -3.23
CA PHE A 959 44.75 -47.45 -2.98
C PHE A 959 43.89 -46.97 -4.12
N THR A 960 42.98 -47.81 -4.59
CA THR A 960 42.01 -47.46 -5.63
C THR A 960 40.62 -47.78 -5.09
N ALA A 961 39.81 -46.73 -4.94
CA ALA A 961 38.41 -46.84 -4.59
C ALA A 961 37.55 -46.70 -5.86
N THR A 962 36.49 -47.50 -5.94
CA THR A 962 35.51 -47.45 -7.03
C THR A 962 34.15 -47.21 -6.43
N VAL A 963 33.47 -46.18 -6.91
CA VAL A 963 32.08 -45.85 -6.54
C VAL A 963 31.17 -46.22 -7.69
N THR A 964 30.08 -46.91 -7.40
CA THR A 964 29.04 -47.27 -8.36
C THR A 964 27.69 -46.73 -7.91
N GLY A 965 26.96 -46.08 -8.80
CA GLY A 965 25.67 -45.42 -8.55
C GLY A 965 25.15 -44.71 -9.80
N ARG A 966 23.96 -44.09 -9.71
CA ARG A 966 23.37 -43.25 -10.80
C ARG A 966 24.14 -41.93 -10.98
N ASP A 967 24.73 -41.42 -9.89
CA ASP A 967 25.74 -40.37 -9.88
C ASP A 967 26.88 -40.82 -8.95
N THR A 968 28.11 -40.42 -9.28
CA THR A 968 29.36 -40.81 -8.60
C THR A 968 30.38 -39.68 -8.53
N ALA A 969 30.06 -38.47 -9.02
CA ALA A 969 30.97 -37.33 -8.94
C ALA A 969 31.09 -36.86 -7.48
N GLY A 970 32.31 -36.63 -6.99
CA GLY A 970 32.57 -36.19 -5.62
C GLY A 970 33.97 -36.57 -5.12
N THR A 971 34.12 -36.73 -3.81
CA THR A 971 35.41 -37.00 -3.14
C THR A 971 35.35 -38.26 -2.30
N ILE A 972 36.44 -39.05 -2.35
CA ILE A 972 36.72 -40.16 -1.45
C ILE A 972 37.72 -39.72 -0.38
N ALA A 973 37.40 -39.95 0.89
CA ALA A 973 38.37 -40.00 1.97
C ALA A 973 38.84 -41.45 2.16
N PHE A 974 40.15 -41.68 2.09
CA PHE A 974 40.77 -42.96 2.48
C PHE A 974 41.17 -42.91 3.95
N LEU A 975 40.74 -43.92 4.71
CA LEU A 975 40.85 -43.96 6.17
C LEU A 975 41.62 -45.21 6.62
N ASP A 976 42.36 -45.10 7.72
CA ASP A 976 43.16 -46.19 8.32
C ASP A 976 42.88 -46.33 9.82
N GLY A 977 42.43 -47.52 10.21
CA GLY A 977 42.16 -47.92 11.60
C GLY A 977 40.77 -47.52 12.12
N GLY A 978 40.24 -48.34 13.01
CA GLY A 978 38.90 -48.19 13.58
C GLY A 978 37.92 -49.27 13.11
N GLU A 979 37.01 -49.69 14.01
CA GLU A 979 35.84 -50.48 13.63
C GLU A 979 34.89 -49.63 12.76
N PRO A 980 34.16 -50.22 11.80
CA PRO A 980 33.19 -49.49 10.99
C PRO A 980 32.05 -48.99 11.87
N ALA A 981 32.02 -47.69 12.15
CA ALA A 981 30.91 -47.05 12.83
C ALA A 981 29.66 -47.12 11.94
N SER A 982 28.69 -47.96 12.31
CA SER A 982 27.39 -48.04 11.65
C SER A 982 26.76 -46.65 11.54
N ALA A 983 26.28 -46.28 10.36
CA ALA A 983 25.76 -44.94 10.07
C ALA A 983 24.75 -44.47 11.14
N PRO A 984 24.86 -43.22 11.66
CA PRO A 984 24.00 -42.76 12.74
C PRO A 984 22.53 -42.68 12.32
N THR A 985 21.69 -43.59 12.82
CA THR A 985 20.24 -43.51 12.64
C THR A 985 19.64 -42.50 13.63
N ALA A 986 18.85 -41.56 13.10
CA ALA A 986 18.44 -40.36 13.83
C ALA A 986 17.28 -40.60 14.83
N LYS A 987 17.52 -41.36 15.92
CA LYS A 987 16.76 -41.27 17.20
C LYS A 987 17.37 -42.14 18.32
N ALA A 988 18.15 -41.53 19.21
CA ALA A 988 18.38 -42.03 20.57
C ALA A 988 18.72 -40.85 21.50
N SER A 989 18.00 -40.70 22.63
CA SER A 989 18.23 -39.63 23.60
C SER A 989 18.47 -40.19 25.00
N ALA A 990 19.65 -39.84 25.55
CA ALA A 990 20.10 -39.98 26.94
C ALA A 990 20.17 -41.39 27.58
N LEU A 991 21.19 -41.57 28.45
CA LEU A 991 21.46 -42.74 29.33
C LEU A 991 21.61 -44.09 28.59
N VAL A 992 22.81 -44.57 28.26
CA VAL A 992 23.91 -44.93 29.18
C VAL A 992 25.25 -44.79 28.48
N ALA A 993 26.21 -44.09 29.09
CA ALA A 993 27.55 -43.86 28.53
C ALA A 993 28.62 -44.73 29.21
N VAL A 994 28.81 -45.95 28.71
CA VAL A 994 30.03 -46.75 28.94
C VAL A 994 30.42 -47.45 27.64
N ALA A 995 30.93 -46.67 26.69
CA ALA A 995 31.60 -47.17 25.49
C ALA A 995 33.10 -46.92 25.62
N ALA A 996 33.92 -47.88 25.16
CA ALA A 996 35.37 -47.67 25.10
C ALA A 996 35.70 -46.60 24.04
N ALA A 997 36.72 -45.78 24.30
CA ALA A 997 37.23 -44.84 23.31
C ALA A 997 37.94 -45.59 22.19
N ALA A 998 37.21 -45.94 21.13
CA ALA A 998 37.81 -46.32 19.86
C ALA A 998 38.69 -45.17 19.35
N ALA A 999 39.87 -45.49 18.84
CA ALA A 999 40.71 -44.49 18.16
C ALA A 999 39.97 -44.00 16.90
N ALA A 1000 39.94 -42.69 16.68
CA ALA A 1000 39.37 -42.14 15.45
C ALA A 1000 40.23 -42.57 14.24
N PRO A 1001 39.62 -42.84 13.08
CA PRO A 1001 40.34 -43.23 11.88
C PRO A 1001 41.37 -42.16 11.45
N THR A 1002 42.54 -42.61 11.01
CA THR A 1002 43.56 -41.73 10.44
C THR A 1002 43.24 -41.48 8.97
N VAL A 1003 43.01 -40.22 8.58
CA VAL A 1003 42.82 -39.87 7.17
C VAL A 1003 44.17 -40.01 6.45
N LEU A 1004 44.25 -40.96 5.51
CA LEU A 1004 45.43 -41.17 4.66
C LEU A 1004 45.50 -40.16 3.51
N GLY A 1005 44.33 -39.67 3.06
CA GLY A 1005 44.20 -38.64 2.04
C GLY A 1005 42.80 -38.59 1.45
N GLU A 1006 42.44 -37.42 0.92
CA GLU A 1006 41.19 -37.17 0.18
C GLU A 1006 41.51 -37.03 -1.31
N VAL A 1007 40.67 -37.61 -2.18
CA VAL A 1007 40.88 -37.66 -3.63
C VAL A 1007 39.55 -37.52 -4.36
N GLU A 1008 39.49 -36.60 -5.33
CA GLU A 1008 38.33 -36.45 -6.22
C GLU A 1008 38.18 -37.68 -7.14
N ILE A 1009 36.93 -38.03 -7.43
CA ILE A 1009 36.57 -39.14 -8.32
C ILE A 1009 36.67 -38.70 -9.78
N VAL A 1010 37.31 -39.53 -10.60
CA VAL A 1010 37.32 -39.43 -12.07
C VAL A 1010 36.77 -40.73 -12.64
N ASP A 1011 35.74 -40.65 -13.48
CA ASP A 1011 35.08 -41.80 -14.12
C ASP A 1011 34.69 -42.94 -13.13
N GLY A 1012 34.16 -42.57 -11.96
CA GLY A 1012 33.76 -43.50 -10.89
C GLY A 1012 34.92 -44.06 -10.05
N VAL A 1013 36.15 -43.63 -10.28
CA VAL A 1013 37.35 -44.12 -9.57
C VAL A 1013 38.12 -42.98 -8.89
N ALA A 1014 38.49 -43.17 -7.62
CA ALA A 1014 39.47 -42.33 -6.92
C ALA A 1014 40.72 -43.16 -6.60
N THR A 1015 41.91 -42.58 -6.71
CA THR A 1015 43.17 -43.31 -6.48
C THR A 1015 44.16 -42.51 -5.63
N LEU A 1016 44.30 -42.91 -4.36
CA LEU A 1016 45.32 -42.36 -3.46
C LEU A 1016 46.63 -43.14 -3.58
N THR A 1017 47.75 -42.44 -3.70
CA THR A 1017 49.08 -43.04 -3.71
C THR A 1017 49.90 -42.49 -2.53
N LEU A 1018 50.37 -43.38 -1.66
CA LEU A 1018 51.28 -43.08 -0.56
C LEU A 1018 52.72 -43.40 -0.99
N PRO A 1019 53.57 -42.41 -1.33
CA PRO A 1019 54.90 -42.68 -1.88
C PRO A 1019 55.85 -43.34 -0.89
N GLY A 1020 55.70 -43.00 0.40
CA GLY A 1020 56.43 -43.63 1.52
C GLY A 1020 55.75 -44.88 2.10
N GLY A 1021 54.67 -45.36 1.48
CA GLY A 1021 53.93 -46.53 1.94
C GLY A 1021 53.20 -46.35 3.26
N LEU A 1022 52.97 -47.48 3.93
CA LEU A 1022 52.46 -47.58 5.31
C LEU A 1022 53.55 -48.11 6.26
N ALA A 1023 53.28 -48.02 7.56
CA ALA A 1023 54.13 -48.59 8.61
C ALA A 1023 54.06 -50.13 8.63
N ALA A 1024 54.91 -50.80 9.40
CA ALA A 1024 54.80 -52.26 9.57
C ALA A 1024 53.68 -52.60 10.56
N GLY A 1025 52.70 -53.40 10.13
CA GLY A 1025 51.52 -53.75 10.93
C GLY A 1025 50.34 -54.22 10.07
N ASP A 1026 49.22 -54.54 10.71
CA ASP A 1026 47.94 -54.74 10.03
C ASP A 1026 47.18 -53.41 10.01
N HIS A 1027 46.92 -52.90 8.81
CA HIS A 1027 46.15 -51.67 8.57
C HIS A 1027 44.73 -52.03 8.12
N ALA A 1028 43.72 -51.32 8.61
CA ALA A 1028 42.32 -51.55 8.29
C ALA A 1028 41.81 -50.37 7.45
N ILE A 1029 41.74 -50.56 6.13
CA ILE A 1029 41.56 -49.46 5.19
C ILE A 1029 40.13 -49.44 4.65
N THR A 1030 39.45 -48.30 4.81
CA THR A 1030 38.17 -48.01 4.15
C THR A 1030 38.30 -46.83 3.20
N ALA A 1031 37.43 -46.80 2.19
CA ALA A 1031 37.18 -45.62 1.37
C ALA A 1031 35.76 -45.13 1.66
N SER A 1032 35.62 -43.84 1.96
CA SER A 1032 34.32 -43.21 2.25
C SER A 1032 34.03 -42.11 1.25
N PHE A 1033 32.93 -42.26 0.50
CA PHE A 1033 32.36 -41.26 -0.38
C PHE A 1033 31.47 -40.29 0.41
N ALA A 1034 31.73 -38.99 0.25
CA ALA A 1034 30.93 -37.95 0.91
C ALA A 1034 29.58 -37.74 0.22
N ARG A 1035 28.53 -37.46 1.02
CA ARG A 1035 27.21 -37.04 0.52
C ARG A 1035 27.36 -35.78 -0.35
N THR A 1036 26.79 -35.80 -1.55
CA THR A 1036 26.77 -34.64 -2.46
C THR A 1036 25.38 -34.00 -2.47
N ALA A 1037 25.10 -33.13 -3.45
CA ALA A 1037 23.74 -32.63 -3.67
C ALA A 1037 22.80 -33.67 -4.32
N THR A 1038 23.37 -34.72 -4.94
CA THR A 1038 22.68 -35.64 -5.86
C THR A 1038 22.92 -37.12 -5.55
N ALA A 1039 23.93 -37.44 -4.73
CA ALA A 1039 24.34 -38.80 -4.40
C ALA A 1039 24.52 -38.99 -2.89
N SER A 1040 24.05 -40.14 -2.39
CA SER A 1040 24.16 -40.56 -0.99
C SER A 1040 25.60 -40.92 -0.65
N ALA A 1041 26.02 -40.62 0.58
CA ALA A 1041 27.29 -41.10 1.12
C ALA A 1041 27.33 -42.64 1.17
N SER A 1042 28.50 -43.22 0.95
CA SER A 1042 28.74 -44.65 1.16
C SER A 1042 30.17 -44.90 1.63
N THR A 1043 30.40 -46.04 2.28
CA THR A 1043 31.72 -46.42 2.79
C THR A 1043 31.95 -47.89 2.46
N SER A 1044 33.16 -48.23 2.02
CA SER A 1044 33.52 -49.61 1.72
C SER A 1044 33.64 -50.47 2.98
N ASP A 1045 33.47 -51.78 2.79
CA ASP A 1045 34.03 -52.75 3.73
C ASP A 1045 35.54 -52.48 3.97
N PRO A 1046 36.05 -52.71 5.19
CA PRO A 1046 37.46 -52.52 5.50
C PRO A 1046 38.33 -53.63 4.90
N ILE A 1047 39.30 -53.27 4.06
CA ILE A 1047 40.32 -54.21 3.60
C ILE A 1047 41.48 -54.27 4.61
N THR A 1048 41.86 -55.47 5.04
CA THR A 1048 43.05 -55.66 5.88
C THR A 1048 44.31 -55.67 5.01
N VAL A 1049 45.21 -54.73 5.27
CA VAL A 1049 46.50 -54.59 4.58
C VAL A 1049 47.61 -54.92 5.57
N THR A 1050 48.03 -56.19 5.59
CA THR A 1050 49.21 -56.63 6.35
C THR A 1050 50.48 -56.12 5.66
N VAL A 1051 51.07 -55.07 6.23
CA VAL A 1051 52.34 -54.49 5.77
C VAL A 1051 53.49 -55.21 6.49
N VAL A 1052 54.23 -56.04 5.76
CA VAL A 1052 55.31 -56.83 6.35
C VAL A 1052 56.52 -55.94 6.69
N PRO A 1053 57.18 -56.15 7.86
CA PRO A 1053 58.42 -55.45 8.19
C PRO A 1053 59.48 -55.63 7.11
N ALA A 1054 60.20 -54.57 6.77
CA ALA A 1054 61.38 -54.66 5.91
C ALA A 1054 62.43 -55.59 6.58
N ALA A 1055 62.88 -56.62 5.85
CA ALA A 1055 63.67 -57.69 6.43
C ALA A 1055 65.05 -57.19 6.91
N SER A 1056 65.31 -57.29 8.22
CA SER A 1056 66.63 -57.08 8.79
C SER A 1056 67.48 -58.36 8.66
N THR A 1057 68.69 -58.22 8.13
CA THR A 1057 69.62 -59.33 7.93
C THR A 1057 70.79 -59.25 8.92
N GLY A 1058 70.86 -60.25 9.81
CA GLY A 1058 71.95 -60.40 10.78
C GLY A 1058 71.96 -61.83 11.33
N GLY A 1059 73.13 -62.44 11.45
CA GLY A 1059 73.28 -63.84 11.85
C GLY A 1059 74.66 -64.14 12.43
N SER A 1060 75.07 -65.42 12.40
CA SER A 1060 76.15 -66.04 13.20
C SER A 1060 75.83 -66.13 14.70
N GLY A 1061 76.34 -67.09 15.48
CA GLY A 1061 77.23 -68.24 15.23
C GLY A 1061 77.43 -69.00 16.56
N THR A 1062 78.18 -70.10 16.72
CA THR A 1062 78.85 -71.08 15.82
C THR A 1062 79.40 -72.20 16.72
N ASP A 1063 79.47 -73.45 16.22
CA ASP A 1063 80.39 -74.56 16.59
C ASP A 1063 79.86 -75.83 15.85
N GLY A 1064 80.61 -76.87 15.44
CA GLY A 1064 81.98 -77.31 15.72
C GLY A 1064 81.94 -78.73 16.34
N ALA A 1065 82.50 -79.82 15.78
CA ALA A 1065 83.17 -80.13 14.51
C ALA A 1065 83.10 -81.68 14.27
N GLY A 1066 83.45 -82.24 13.08
CA GLY A 1066 83.45 -83.74 12.96
C GLY A 1066 83.54 -84.50 11.61
N SER A 1067 84.33 -84.05 10.63
CA SER A 1067 84.88 -84.84 9.48
C SER A 1067 84.21 -86.15 8.98
N VAL A 1068 83.60 -86.12 7.77
CA VAL A 1068 83.68 -87.17 6.74
C VAL A 1068 83.84 -86.48 5.37
N GLY A 1069 84.66 -86.99 4.45
CA GLY A 1069 85.17 -86.21 3.30
C GLY A 1069 84.74 -86.63 1.88
N SER A 1070 84.54 -85.63 1.02
CA SER A 1070 84.45 -85.66 -0.45
C SER A 1070 84.88 -84.26 -0.99
N GLY A 1071 85.17 -84.04 -2.29
CA GLY A 1071 85.74 -82.74 -2.69
C GLY A 1071 85.82 -82.32 -4.17
N ALA A 1072 86.17 -81.02 -4.32
CA ALA A 1072 86.41 -80.17 -5.51
C ALA A 1072 85.18 -79.83 -6.40
N GLY A 1073 84.84 -78.56 -6.73
CA GLY A 1073 85.38 -77.19 -6.47
C GLY A 1073 84.59 -76.14 -7.31
N THR A 1074 84.76 -74.80 -7.40
CA THR A 1074 85.51 -73.66 -6.78
C THR A 1074 84.91 -72.34 -7.37
N GLY A 1075 84.95 -71.09 -6.84
CA GLY A 1075 85.43 -70.46 -5.57
C GLY A 1075 85.72 -68.93 -5.73
N SER A 1076 85.58 -68.10 -4.65
CA SER A 1076 85.89 -66.62 -4.58
C SER A 1076 84.96 -65.64 -5.36
N ALA A 1077 84.93 -64.29 -5.25
CA ALA A 1077 85.61 -63.18 -4.49
C ALA A 1077 84.84 -61.83 -4.70
N SER A 1078 85.04 -60.63 -4.07
CA SER A 1078 85.50 -60.18 -2.72
C SER A 1078 85.46 -58.62 -2.55
N THR A 1079 85.13 -58.06 -1.35
CA THR A 1079 85.39 -56.67 -0.81
C THR A 1079 84.77 -55.41 -1.51
N GLY A 1080 84.62 -54.20 -0.90
CA GLY A 1080 84.70 -53.76 0.53
C GLY A 1080 84.93 -52.22 0.78
N ALA A 1081 84.57 -51.73 2.00
CA ALA A 1081 85.02 -50.51 2.75
C ALA A 1081 84.38 -49.07 2.65
N ASP A 1082 84.00 -48.52 3.84
CA ASP A 1082 84.07 -47.16 4.50
C ASP A 1082 83.47 -45.78 4.04
N ALA A 1083 82.92 -45.01 5.04
CA ALA A 1083 83.12 -43.55 5.38
C ALA A 1083 81.94 -42.48 5.50
N LEU A 1084 81.71 -41.98 6.74
CA LEU A 1084 81.27 -40.65 7.35
C LEU A 1084 80.50 -39.47 6.62
N ALA A 1085 79.51 -38.81 7.30
CA ALA A 1085 79.45 -37.35 7.73
C ALA A 1085 78.06 -36.57 7.81
N GLU A 1086 77.85 -35.86 8.94
CA GLU A 1086 77.06 -34.64 9.43
C GLU A 1086 75.82 -33.87 8.81
N THR A 1087 74.83 -33.54 9.69
CA THR A 1087 73.96 -32.30 9.86
C THR A 1087 72.89 -31.83 8.81
N GLY A 1088 71.77 -31.12 9.13
CA GLY A 1088 71.08 -30.72 10.39
C GLY A 1088 69.89 -29.69 10.25
N SER A 1089 68.97 -29.60 11.25
CA SER A 1089 67.84 -28.62 11.53
C SER A 1089 66.69 -28.40 10.50
N ALA A 1090 65.36 -28.27 10.79
CA ALA A 1090 64.48 -27.81 11.93
C ALA A 1090 64.22 -26.27 11.98
N ILE A 1091 63.09 -25.62 12.41
CA ILE A 1091 61.87 -25.87 13.28
C ILE A 1091 60.71 -24.91 12.77
N GLY A 1092 59.37 -24.97 13.03
CA GLY A 1092 58.46 -25.97 13.64
C GLY A 1092 57.21 -25.47 14.47
N LEU A 1093 56.12 -25.01 13.81
CA LEU A 1093 54.68 -24.87 14.30
C LEU A 1093 54.28 -23.91 15.47
N TRP A 1094 52.96 -23.61 15.62
CA TRP A 1094 52.09 -23.80 16.83
C TRP A 1094 50.61 -23.28 16.68
N LEU A 1095 49.72 -23.50 17.68
CA LEU A 1095 48.25 -23.68 17.55
C LEU A 1095 47.41 -23.34 18.84
N LEU A 1096 46.04 -23.43 18.77
CA LEU A 1096 45.02 -23.60 19.86
C LEU A 1096 44.65 -22.36 20.75
N ALA A 1097 43.49 -22.22 21.45
CA ALA A 1097 42.17 -22.92 21.56
C ALA A 1097 41.10 -22.07 22.32
N GLY A 1098 39.83 -22.52 22.43
CA GLY A 1098 38.88 -22.08 23.50
C GLY A 1098 37.37 -22.40 23.30
N VAL A 1099 36.67 -22.89 24.34
CA VAL A 1099 35.20 -23.17 24.39
C VAL A 1099 34.60 -22.83 25.78
N THR A 1100 33.26 -22.74 25.87
CA THR A 1100 32.37 -22.11 26.89
C THR A 1100 32.24 -22.75 28.30
N VAL A 1101 31.71 -21.96 29.25
CA VAL A 1101 30.76 -22.35 30.34
C VAL A 1101 29.93 -21.12 30.79
N LEU A 1102 28.71 -21.33 31.31
CA LEU A 1102 27.75 -20.33 31.82
C LEU A 1102 27.90 -20.03 33.32
N LEU A 1103 27.60 -18.79 33.75
CA LEU A 1103 27.04 -18.48 35.08
C LEU A 1103 26.46 -17.05 35.14
N ALA A 1104 25.57 -16.78 36.10
CA ALA A 1104 24.85 -15.51 36.24
C ALA A 1104 25.34 -14.66 37.43
N GLY A 1105 25.19 -13.33 37.33
CA GLY A 1105 25.44 -12.39 38.44
C GLY A 1105 25.17 -10.94 38.07
N ALA A 1106 24.42 -10.21 38.91
CA ALA A 1106 24.14 -8.78 38.74
C ALA A 1106 25.13 -7.93 39.57
N GLY A 1107 25.55 -6.76 39.05
CA GLY A 1107 26.51 -5.90 39.75
C GLY A 1107 26.71 -4.50 39.14
N LEU A 1108 26.32 -3.49 39.91
CA LEU A 1108 26.33 -2.04 39.67
C LEU A 1108 27.61 -1.39 39.07
N LEU A 1109 27.38 -0.27 38.36
CA LEU A 1109 28.18 0.97 38.24
C LEU A 1109 29.73 0.91 38.10
N ALA A 1110 30.23 1.51 37.01
CA ALA A 1110 31.23 2.59 37.11
C ALA A 1110 31.19 3.55 35.89
N VAL A 1111 31.30 4.86 36.14
CA VAL A 1111 31.29 5.93 35.13
C VAL A 1111 32.72 6.29 34.68
N SER A 1112 32.96 6.49 33.38
CA SER A 1112 34.02 7.42 32.93
C SER A 1112 33.76 8.06 31.56
N ARG A 1113 33.48 9.37 31.54
CA ARG A 1113 33.44 10.22 30.33
C ARG A 1113 34.84 10.74 29.95
N ARG A 1114 35.27 10.55 28.70
CA ARG A 1114 36.12 11.47 27.88
C ARG A 1114 35.77 11.18 26.41
N ARG A 1115 35.35 12.10 25.52
CA ARG A 1115 35.36 13.58 25.42
C ARG A 1115 36.71 14.25 25.05
N ARG A 1116 37.03 14.20 23.75
CA ARG A 1116 37.56 15.30 22.92
C ARG A 1116 36.76 15.25 21.59
N ILE A 1117 36.27 16.33 20.96
CA ILE A 1117 36.82 17.66 20.64
C ILE A 1117 37.85 17.58 19.49
N ALA A 1118 37.74 18.35 18.40
CA ALA A 1118 36.60 19.01 17.74
C ALA A 1118 37.10 19.59 16.41
N GLU A 1119 36.26 19.59 15.37
CA GLU A 1119 36.02 20.71 14.45
C GLU A 1119 34.64 20.49 13.79
#